data_AF-A0A971WP55-F1
#
_entry.id   AF-A0A971WP55-F1
#
_cell.length_a   1.000
_cell.length_b   1.000
_cell.length_c   1.000
_cell.angle_alpha   90.00
_cell.angle_beta   90.00
_cell.angle_gamma   90.00
#
_symmetry.space_group_name_H-M   'P 1'
#
loop_
_entity.id
_entity.type
_entity.pdbx_description
1 polymer ?
#
loop_
_entity_poly.entity_id
_entity_poly.type
_entity_poly.pdbx_seq_one_letter_code
_entity_poly.pdbx_strand_id
1 'polypeptide(L)'
;MTENLKSSELRITLFSDTHVLPEAMISGNEQYRTDLKSDRKLLTESEGLFNRAVELAEKAGSKIIFISGDMTKDGEYKSHQWVADKLKSFISQNEFRNVFIVPGNHDINNSSAKDYNENGKGVTVTAQKTSPDDFASIYEDIINRSVISFYRDSHHFKSYMEKVVVVRKPGYEHYGQGYLAYASRVDMPDDIGGSGLTIICMDTCRYSADIVDSGKDDVQDTAGTITKEQLKWVADMAEDAEKRGDTIIAIAHHAFMPHFHRQEKIFAPYVLKNWNTIIEDDDERLRGKTPAETLADMGISYICTGHMHAQHIAELNTKAGNRIYDIETGSTITYPLPVRHLTFSRNAPSKEMTLTVEAELIGEFSYTNLDGVKEHVSNGTSYSAINMITPELVGGIVNYYMKLPDYKDLDSKDLMAKFLPDGTTRENYFRRIMALLQSKLRDKSDPGFVNDIVSKKFKAKVEVYIDDIKEEKIYRAGRKIAVDITTPMGKTYPYMITETKLNQLLENTFGQLDSNILKRDLIRRRATELAEKMLQYPVYARGTNRERTFGGMINYAYLSGLRGDEIQPDWIREVVAKYEGHTDSLASDMIDFSKDSIDKMVKEMAKSIVFTPKISELFDYDKKETLGSRLDIVKFAIERKIKNKVGKNLAQTMDNLGYSVMDIVGKALATDLAKPMVNHLDAQTIEIVDAMTGKPFDYQMKNGIIEGKKTILVLNDK
;
A
#
# COMPACT_ATOMS: atom_id res chain seq x y z
N MET A 1 29.09 -1.52 55.87
CA MET A 1 28.67 -0.27 55.21
C MET A 1 29.42 -0.19 53.90
N THR A 2 28.81 -0.61 52.80
CA THR A 2 29.35 -0.50 51.44
C THR A 2 28.33 0.29 50.65
N GLU A 3 28.44 1.61 50.74
CA GLU A 3 27.64 2.56 50.00
C GLU A 3 28.44 3.03 48.78
N ASN A 4 27.76 3.09 47.64
CA ASN A 4 28.03 3.96 46.48
C ASN A 4 29.30 3.72 45.64
N LEU A 5 29.13 2.95 44.57
CA LEU A 5 29.60 3.36 43.24
C LEU A 5 28.34 3.50 42.37
N LYS A 6 27.73 4.69 42.35
CA LYS A 6 26.61 4.97 41.43
C LYS A 6 27.16 4.94 40.00
N SER A 7 26.60 4.09 39.13
CA SER A 7 26.70 4.29 37.69
C SER A 7 26.08 5.63 37.35
N SER A 8 26.75 6.38 36.49
CA SER A 8 26.24 7.59 35.87
C SER A 8 25.56 7.20 34.56
N GLU A 9 24.31 7.60 34.34
CA GLU A 9 23.47 7.14 33.23
C GLU A 9 22.90 8.31 32.43
N LEU A 10 22.98 8.24 31.09
CA LEU A 10 22.25 9.14 30.20
C LEU A 10 21.10 8.34 29.61
N ARG A 11 19.88 8.83 29.84
CA ARG A 11 18.66 8.22 29.31
C ARG A 11 18.08 9.03 28.17
N ILE A 12 17.79 8.32 27.09
CA ILE A 12 17.18 8.80 25.86
C ILE A 12 15.90 8.00 25.65
N THR A 13 14.81 8.66 25.28
CA THR A 13 13.62 7.96 24.78
C THR A 13 13.52 8.14 23.27
N LEU A 14 13.37 7.02 22.58
CA LEU A 14 13.20 6.94 21.13
C LEU A 14 11.77 6.50 20.83
N PHE A 15 11.10 7.24 19.96
CA PHE A 15 9.86 6.81 19.33
C PHE A 15 9.84 7.27 17.87
N SER A 16 9.10 6.57 17.02
CA SER A 16 9.08 6.80 15.58
C SER A 16 7.65 6.79 15.05
N ASP A 17 7.46 7.30 13.83
CA ASP A 17 6.25 7.10 13.03
C ASP A 17 4.99 7.50 13.80
N THR A 18 5.04 8.67 14.45
CA THR A 18 3.98 9.14 15.35
C THR A 18 2.74 9.59 14.60
N HIS A 19 2.89 9.94 13.32
CA HIS A 19 1.82 10.26 12.38
C HIS A 19 0.71 11.14 12.97
N VAL A 20 1.11 12.18 13.69
CA VAL A 20 0.20 13.04 14.43
C VAL A 20 -0.74 13.75 13.45
N LEU A 21 -2.03 13.62 13.74
CA LEU A 21 -3.09 14.45 13.20
C LEU A 21 -3.82 15.08 14.40
N PRO A 22 -3.62 16.39 14.68
CA PRO A 22 -4.19 17.04 15.86
C PRO A 22 -5.71 16.94 15.89
N GLU A 23 -6.30 16.85 17.08
CA GLU A 23 -7.75 16.76 17.30
C GLU A 23 -8.51 17.88 16.55
N ALA A 24 -7.94 19.09 16.55
CA ALA A 24 -8.51 20.26 15.88
C ALA A 24 -8.70 20.09 14.37
N MET A 25 -7.95 19.17 13.73
CA MET A 25 -8.02 18.87 12.30
C MET A 25 -8.90 17.65 11.99
N ILE A 26 -9.51 17.01 12.99
CA ILE A 26 -10.31 15.80 12.85
C ILE A 26 -11.80 16.13 12.95
N SER A 27 -12.58 15.57 12.04
CA SER A 27 -14.04 15.54 12.12
C SER A 27 -14.54 14.20 11.61
N GLY A 28 -15.58 13.65 12.24
CA GLY A 28 -16.23 12.39 11.83
C GLY A 28 -17.01 12.46 10.51
N ASN A 29 -16.58 13.26 9.54
CA ASN A 29 -17.19 13.38 8.22
C ASN A 29 -16.90 12.14 7.35
N GLU A 30 -17.61 12.04 6.22
CA GLU A 30 -17.53 10.88 5.33
C GLU A 30 -16.11 10.65 4.78
N GLN A 31 -15.40 11.73 4.47
CA GLN A 31 -14.06 11.65 3.87
C GLN A 31 -13.02 11.16 4.88
N TYR A 32 -13.06 11.63 6.14
CA TYR A 32 -12.22 11.11 7.21
C TYR A 32 -12.51 9.63 7.50
N ARG A 33 -13.80 9.27 7.66
CA ARG A 33 -14.21 7.87 7.88
C ARG A 33 -13.86 6.95 6.72
N THR A 34 -13.73 7.49 5.51
CA THR A 34 -13.29 6.72 4.34
C THR A 34 -11.79 6.47 4.39
N ASP A 35 -11.00 7.51 4.67
CA ASP A 35 -9.54 7.40 4.71
C ASP A 35 -9.10 6.51 5.89
N LEU A 36 -9.78 6.60 7.05
CA LEU A 36 -9.54 5.75 8.23
C LEU A 36 -9.81 4.26 7.94
N LYS A 37 -10.69 3.91 6.99
CA LYS A 37 -10.99 2.51 6.64
C LYS A 37 -9.96 1.86 5.73
N SER A 38 -9.03 2.63 5.18
CA SER A 38 -7.90 2.14 4.39
C SER A 38 -6.57 2.23 5.15
N ASP A 39 -6.57 2.80 6.35
CA ASP A 39 -5.40 2.99 7.19
C ASP A 39 -5.49 2.08 8.42
N ARG A 40 -4.35 1.59 8.89
CA ARG A 40 -4.26 0.75 10.10
C ARG A 40 -3.74 1.53 11.32
N LYS A 41 -3.45 2.81 11.14
CA LYS A 41 -2.99 3.74 12.17
C LYS A 41 -4.15 4.24 13.04
N LEU A 42 -3.90 4.38 14.33
CA LEU A 42 -4.81 5.00 15.30
C LEU A 42 -4.79 6.53 15.16
N LEU A 43 -5.26 7.04 14.03
CA LEU A 43 -5.17 8.46 13.67
C LEU A 43 -6.02 9.36 14.57
N THR A 44 -7.19 8.89 15.01
CA THR A 44 -8.06 9.63 15.94
C THR A 44 -7.40 9.75 17.31
N GLU A 45 -6.61 8.76 17.69
CA GLU A 45 -5.90 8.67 18.95
C GLU A 45 -4.50 9.32 18.92
N SER A 46 -4.01 9.70 17.74
CA SER A 46 -2.60 10.03 17.49
C SER A 46 -2.05 11.14 18.40
N GLU A 47 -2.82 12.21 18.64
CA GLU A 47 -2.45 13.27 19.59
C GLU A 47 -2.33 12.74 21.03
N GLY A 48 -3.27 11.89 21.48
CA GLY A 48 -3.25 11.28 22.81
C GLY A 48 -2.05 10.34 23.00
N LEU A 49 -1.74 9.55 21.98
CA LEU A 49 -0.60 8.64 21.95
C LEU A 49 0.74 9.39 21.93
N PHE A 50 0.85 10.49 21.17
CA PHE A 50 2.04 11.33 21.18
C PHE A 50 2.28 11.95 22.56
N ASN A 51 1.24 12.53 23.17
CA ASN A 51 1.35 13.08 24.53
C ASN A 51 1.82 12.00 25.51
N ARG A 52 1.27 10.78 25.41
CA ARG A 52 1.64 9.67 26.29
C ARG A 52 3.09 9.22 26.07
N ALA A 53 3.58 9.20 24.83
CA ALA A 53 4.99 8.89 24.53
C ALA A 53 5.94 9.92 25.17
N VAL A 54 5.61 11.21 25.12
CA VAL A 54 6.39 12.27 25.80
C VAL A 54 6.34 12.09 27.32
N GLU A 55 5.17 11.77 27.90
CA GLU A 55 5.06 11.47 29.34
C GLU A 55 5.88 10.25 29.76
N LEU A 56 5.98 9.21 28.92
CA LEU A 56 6.85 8.06 29.17
C LEU A 56 8.32 8.48 29.19
N ALA A 57 8.73 9.36 28.27
CA ALA A 57 10.08 9.92 28.29
C ALA A 57 10.37 10.68 29.60
N GLU A 58 9.41 11.47 30.07
CA GLU A 58 9.52 12.20 31.34
C GLU A 58 9.58 11.25 32.55
N LYS A 59 8.71 10.24 32.61
CA LYS A 59 8.69 9.22 33.67
C LYS A 59 9.97 8.39 33.71
N ALA A 60 10.55 8.08 32.56
CA ALA A 60 11.83 7.38 32.46
C ALA A 60 13.03 8.25 32.94
N GLY A 61 12.81 9.55 33.14
CA GLY A 61 13.85 10.52 33.50
C GLY A 61 14.73 10.91 32.31
N SER A 62 14.22 10.76 31.09
CA SER A 62 15.00 11.00 29.87
C SER A 62 15.38 12.48 29.75
N LYS A 63 16.63 12.71 29.37
CA LYS A 63 17.13 14.04 29.03
C LYS A 63 17.01 14.31 27.53
N ILE A 64 16.91 13.26 26.73
CA ILE A 64 16.88 13.39 25.28
C ILE A 64 15.67 12.62 24.75
N ILE A 65 15.01 13.20 23.75
CA ILE A 65 14.06 12.50 22.89
C ILE A 65 14.65 12.38 21.49
N PHE A 66 14.57 11.19 20.91
CA PHE A 66 14.83 10.95 19.48
C PHE A 66 13.51 10.66 18.77
N ILE A 67 13.31 11.28 17.60
CA ILE A 67 12.22 10.94 16.67
C ILE A 67 12.78 10.62 15.29
N SER A 68 12.70 9.36 14.89
CA SER A 68 13.25 8.84 13.62
C SER A 68 12.28 9.00 12.43
N GLY A 69 11.58 10.13 12.34
CA GLY A 69 10.72 10.45 11.20
C GLY A 69 9.24 10.10 11.34
N ASP A 70 8.49 10.47 10.31
CA ASP A 70 7.05 10.33 10.16
C ASP A 70 6.29 10.90 11.36
N MET A 71 6.62 12.15 11.68
CA MET A 71 6.01 12.87 12.80
C MET A 71 4.53 13.13 12.57
N THR A 72 4.14 13.39 11.32
CA THR A 72 2.77 13.79 10.93
C THR A 72 2.13 12.76 10.01
N LYS A 73 0.79 12.79 9.89
CA LYS A 73 0.06 11.82 9.07
C LYS A 73 0.48 11.90 7.60
N ASP A 74 0.39 13.09 7.02
CA ASP A 74 0.72 13.33 5.60
C ASP A 74 1.37 14.71 5.40
N GLY A 75 2.25 15.13 6.30
CA GLY A 75 3.07 16.33 6.11
C GLY A 75 2.31 17.63 6.26
N GLU A 76 1.19 17.63 7.01
CA GLU A 76 0.41 18.84 7.24
C GLU A 76 1.22 19.84 8.07
N TYR A 77 1.37 21.06 7.56
CA TYR A 77 2.11 22.15 8.22
C TYR A 77 1.59 22.40 9.65
N LYS A 78 0.27 22.42 9.82
CA LYS A 78 -0.37 22.60 11.14
C LYS A 78 -0.06 21.44 12.11
N SER A 79 0.04 20.20 11.61
CA SER A 79 0.42 19.04 12.43
C SER A 79 1.87 19.18 12.89
N HIS A 80 2.78 19.59 11.99
CA HIS A 80 4.18 19.85 12.35
C HIS A 80 4.31 20.96 13.39
N GLN A 81 3.56 22.06 13.26
CA GLN A 81 3.53 23.12 14.28
C GLN A 81 3.08 22.58 15.64
N TRP A 82 2.02 21.79 15.68
CA TRP A 82 1.54 21.18 16.93
C TRP A 82 2.60 20.27 17.57
N VAL A 83 3.26 19.42 16.76
CA VAL A 83 4.34 18.54 17.24
C VAL A 83 5.49 19.38 17.79
N ALA A 84 5.93 20.41 17.06
CA ALA A 84 6.99 21.30 17.49
C ALA A 84 6.66 22.00 18.82
N ASP A 85 5.44 22.50 18.99
CA ASP A 85 5.01 23.16 20.24
C ASP A 85 5.07 22.20 21.44
N LYS A 86 4.66 20.93 21.26
CA LYS A 86 4.77 19.91 22.31
C LYS A 86 6.21 19.59 22.67
N LEU A 87 7.09 19.47 21.68
CA LEU A 87 8.51 19.22 21.92
C LEU A 87 9.21 20.43 22.56
N LYS A 88 8.86 21.65 22.17
CA LYS A 88 9.32 22.89 22.84
C LYS A 88 8.89 22.92 24.29
N SER A 89 7.66 22.49 24.59
CA SER A 89 7.18 22.34 25.97
C SER A 89 7.95 21.29 26.78
N PHE A 90 8.42 20.20 26.15
CA PHE A 90 9.27 19.21 26.83
C PHE A 90 10.65 19.83 27.17
N ILE A 91 11.27 20.53 26.21
CA ILE A 91 12.59 21.15 26.36
C ILE A 91 12.57 22.28 27.40
N SER A 92 11.51 23.11 27.43
CA SER A 92 11.45 24.27 28.32
C SER A 92 11.38 23.92 29.82
N GLN A 93 11.01 22.68 30.15
CA GLN A 93 10.95 22.22 31.54
C GLN A 93 12.34 22.00 32.17
N ASN A 94 13.40 21.82 31.37
CA ASN A 94 14.74 21.58 31.89
C ASN A 94 15.79 21.93 30.82
N GLU A 95 16.75 22.79 31.14
CA GLU A 95 17.75 23.28 30.18
C GLU A 95 18.63 22.19 29.55
N PHE A 96 18.81 21.06 30.24
CA PHE A 96 19.55 19.89 29.75
C PHE A 96 18.72 18.98 28.83
N ARG A 97 17.42 19.29 28.63
CA ARG A 97 16.58 18.53 27.71
C ARG A 97 16.87 18.93 26.27
N ASN A 98 17.00 17.92 25.42
CA ASN A 98 17.20 18.07 23.98
C ASN A 98 16.27 17.14 23.21
N VAL A 99 15.97 17.50 21.97
CA VAL A 99 15.20 16.66 21.05
C VAL A 99 15.92 16.64 19.71
N PHE A 100 16.05 15.46 19.13
CA PHE A 100 16.67 15.26 17.81
C PHE A 100 15.70 14.54 16.91
N ILE A 101 15.51 15.07 15.71
CA ILE A 101 14.51 14.60 14.75
C ILE A 101 15.11 14.52 13.35
N VAL A 102 14.59 13.62 12.55
CA VAL A 102 14.76 13.60 11.09
C VAL A 102 13.37 13.58 10.44
N PRO A 103 13.20 14.07 9.20
CA PRO A 103 11.94 13.85 8.49
C PRO A 103 11.76 12.35 8.18
N GLY A 104 10.52 11.89 8.11
CA GLY A 104 10.16 10.64 7.44
C GLY A 104 9.54 10.86 6.07
N ASN A 105 9.18 9.78 5.38
CA ASN A 105 8.66 9.91 4.02
C ASN A 105 7.30 10.59 3.96
N HIS A 106 6.50 10.63 5.02
CA HIS A 106 5.21 11.32 5.02
C HIS A 106 5.30 12.82 5.29
N ASP A 107 6.41 13.32 5.83
CA ASP A 107 6.51 14.67 6.39
C ASP A 107 6.69 15.79 5.34
N ILE A 108 7.38 15.51 4.22
CA ILE A 108 7.80 16.53 3.26
C ILE A 108 7.07 16.41 1.92
N ASN A 109 6.59 17.53 1.39
CA ASN A 109 5.96 17.68 0.07
C ASN A 109 4.81 16.69 -0.21
N ASN A 110 4.18 16.15 0.82
CA ASN A 110 3.13 15.16 0.67
C ASN A 110 1.81 15.81 0.21
N SER A 111 1.39 15.50 -1.01
CA SER A 111 0.19 16.06 -1.61
C SER A 111 -1.12 15.44 -1.08
N SER A 112 -1.02 14.45 -0.19
CA SER A 112 -2.16 13.82 0.49
C SER A 112 -2.60 14.56 1.76
N ALA A 113 -1.87 15.59 2.18
CA ALA A 113 -2.14 16.44 3.33
C ALA A 113 -3.60 16.94 3.36
N LYS A 114 -4.33 16.68 4.44
CA LYS A 114 -5.75 17.07 4.59
C LYS A 114 -6.05 17.66 5.97
N ASP A 115 -6.90 18.67 5.98
CA ASP A 115 -7.58 19.17 7.18
C ASP A 115 -9.03 18.69 7.09
N TYR A 116 -9.43 17.76 7.96
CA TYR A 116 -10.76 17.16 7.94
C TYR A 116 -11.78 18.01 8.70
N ASN A 117 -11.35 19.09 9.35
CA ASN A 117 -12.19 19.93 10.18
C ASN A 117 -11.90 21.41 9.95
N GLU A 118 -11.90 21.84 8.69
CA GLU A 118 -11.51 23.19 8.30
C GLU A 118 -12.23 24.24 9.16
N ASN A 119 -11.46 24.96 9.98
CA ASN A 119 -11.96 25.99 10.89
C ASN A 119 -13.12 25.53 11.80
N GLY A 120 -13.13 24.24 12.20
CA GLY A 120 -14.16 23.65 13.04
C GLY A 120 -15.50 23.36 12.33
N LYS A 121 -15.55 23.43 10.99
CA LYS A 121 -16.80 23.29 10.22
C LYS A 121 -17.15 21.84 9.84
N GLY A 122 -16.30 20.87 10.18
CA GLY A 122 -16.46 19.47 9.79
C GLY A 122 -16.31 19.20 8.29
N VAL A 123 -15.69 20.13 7.54
CA VAL A 123 -15.45 20.02 6.11
C VAL A 123 -14.00 19.59 5.87
N THR A 124 -13.80 18.68 4.92
CA THR A 124 -12.46 18.28 4.48
C THR A 124 -11.94 19.20 3.38
N VAL A 125 -10.73 19.73 3.56
CA VAL A 125 -9.97 20.48 2.56
C VAL A 125 -8.54 19.95 2.46
N THR A 126 -7.86 20.26 1.35
CA THR A 126 -6.41 20.06 1.27
C THR A 126 -5.72 20.94 2.30
N ALA A 127 -4.87 20.35 3.13
CA ALA A 127 -4.04 21.11 4.07
C ALA A 127 -2.82 21.69 3.36
N GLN A 128 -2.24 22.75 3.93
CA GLN A 128 -0.90 23.17 3.55
C GLN A 128 0.06 22.03 3.84
N LYS A 129 0.73 21.53 2.80
CA LYS A 129 1.86 20.60 2.93
C LYS A 129 3.13 21.34 3.33
N THR A 130 4.02 20.62 3.99
CA THR A 130 5.28 21.15 4.52
C THR A 130 6.39 21.00 3.49
N SER A 131 7.02 22.10 3.10
CA SER A 131 8.25 22.07 2.28
C SER A 131 9.49 21.77 3.15
N PRO A 132 10.65 21.45 2.54
CA PRO A 132 11.89 21.31 3.30
C PRO A 132 12.24 22.56 4.13
N ASP A 133 12.01 23.76 3.59
CA ASP A 133 12.27 25.01 4.30
C ASP A 133 11.29 25.24 5.46
N ASP A 134 10.00 24.91 5.24
CA ASP A 134 8.99 24.96 6.30
C ASP A 134 9.39 24.05 7.47
N PHE A 135 9.81 22.82 7.18
CA PHE A 135 10.28 21.87 8.18
C PHE A 135 11.46 22.44 8.98
N ALA A 136 12.49 22.93 8.26
CA ALA A 136 13.65 23.54 8.91
C ALA A 136 13.27 24.73 9.80
N SER A 137 12.30 25.55 9.38
CA SER A 137 11.82 26.71 10.14
C SER A 137 10.98 26.32 11.36
N ILE A 138 10.05 25.38 11.22
CA ILE A 138 9.17 24.93 12.32
C ILE A 138 10.00 24.37 13.48
N TYR A 139 11.04 23.60 13.16
CA TYR A 139 11.88 22.91 14.14
C TYR A 139 13.19 23.64 14.47
N GLU A 140 13.38 24.88 14.01
CA GLU A 140 14.61 25.65 14.18
C GLU A 140 15.04 25.76 15.66
N ASP A 141 14.14 26.21 16.54
CA ASP A 141 14.42 26.38 17.98
C ASP A 141 14.73 25.07 18.70
N ILE A 142 14.34 23.94 18.12
CA ILE A 142 14.60 22.61 18.67
C ILE A 142 15.98 22.14 18.22
N ILE A 143 16.25 22.20 16.90
CA ILE A 143 17.47 21.68 16.28
C ILE A 143 18.70 22.55 16.61
N ASN A 144 18.56 23.88 16.57
CA ASN A 144 19.68 24.82 16.70
C ASN A 144 20.32 24.87 18.11
N ARG A 145 19.73 24.21 19.11
CA ARG A 145 20.24 24.23 20.50
C ARG A 145 21.64 23.63 20.65
N SER A 146 21.96 22.63 19.83
CA SER A 146 23.19 21.83 19.96
C SER A 146 23.82 21.45 18.62
N VAL A 147 23.32 22.04 17.52
CA VAL A 147 23.84 21.77 16.18
C VAL A 147 25.28 22.26 16.03
N ILE A 148 26.12 21.42 15.43
CA ILE A 148 27.52 21.73 15.11
C ILE A 148 27.74 21.84 13.60
N SER A 149 26.90 21.20 12.78
CA SER A 149 26.99 21.26 11.32
C SER A 149 25.65 20.93 10.67
N PHE A 150 25.31 21.66 9.61
CA PHE A 150 24.25 21.29 8.67
C PHE A 150 24.87 20.76 7.38
N TYR A 151 24.34 19.65 6.86
CA TYR A 151 24.82 19.10 5.59
C TYR A 151 24.60 20.11 4.44
N ARG A 152 23.44 20.78 4.40
CA ARG A 152 23.12 21.81 3.39
C ARG A 152 24.11 22.97 3.31
N ASP A 153 24.85 23.25 4.39
CA ASP A 153 25.84 24.33 4.44
C ASP A 153 27.26 23.85 4.08
N SER A 154 27.45 22.53 4.02
CA SER A 154 28.74 21.89 3.77
C SER A 154 29.23 22.02 2.32
N HIS A 155 30.54 21.85 2.13
CA HIS A 155 31.13 21.78 0.80
C HIS A 155 30.71 20.51 0.04
N HIS A 156 30.42 19.41 0.76
CA HIS A 156 29.91 18.17 0.17
C HIS A 156 28.54 18.37 -0.49
N PHE A 157 27.61 19.05 0.19
CA PHE A 157 26.30 19.36 -0.39
C PHE A 157 26.40 20.31 -1.58
N LYS A 158 27.26 21.34 -1.52
CA LYS A 158 27.51 22.23 -2.66
C LYS A 158 28.05 21.44 -3.87
N SER A 159 29.02 20.56 -3.64
CA SER A 159 29.55 19.68 -4.70
C SER A 159 28.51 18.70 -5.23
N TYR A 160 27.62 18.19 -4.38
CA TYR A 160 26.49 17.38 -4.80
C TYR A 160 25.56 18.16 -5.75
N MET A 161 25.14 19.36 -5.33
CA MET A 161 24.23 20.21 -6.11
C MET A 161 24.83 20.64 -7.46
N GLU A 162 26.15 20.86 -7.54
CA GLU A 162 26.84 21.14 -8.81
C GLU A 162 26.74 19.99 -9.83
N LYS A 163 26.60 18.74 -9.35
CA LYS A 163 26.46 17.53 -10.19
C LYS A 163 25.01 17.21 -10.54
N VAL A 164 24.05 17.85 -9.89
CA VAL A 164 22.62 17.62 -10.14
C VAL A 164 22.25 18.22 -11.50
N VAL A 165 22.00 17.36 -12.48
CA VAL A 165 21.57 17.74 -13.84
C VAL A 165 20.15 17.24 -14.08
N VAL A 166 19.18 17.89 -13.45
CA VAL A 166 17.75 17.60 -13.62
C VAL A 166 16.96 18.90 -13.79
N VAL A 167 15.86 18.85 -14.53
CA VAL A 167 14.95 20.00 -14.67
C VAL A 167 14.19 20.18 -13.36
N ARG A 168 14.40 21.32 -12.69
CA ARG A 168 13.74 21.67 -11.43
C ARG A 168 12.49 22.52 -11.67
N LYS A 169 11.53 22.40 -10.77
CA LYS A 169 10.39 23.33 -10.68
C LYS A 169 10.90 24.68 -10.12
N PRO A 170 10.38 25.83 -10.58
CA PRO A 170 10.76 27.12 -10.01
C PRO A 170 10.55 27.17 -8.48
N GLY A 171 11.59 27.55 -7.74
CA GLY A 171 11.60 27.61 -6.28
C GLY A 171 12.02 26.32 -5.57
N TYR A 172 12.49 25.32 -6.32
CA TYR A 172 12.95 24.02 -5.79
C TYR A 172 14.45 23.79 -6.03
N GLU A 173 15.15 24.73 -6.66
CA GLU A 173 16.53 24.60 -7.12
C GLU A 173 17.56 24.56 -5.98
N HIS A 174 17.21 25.06 -4.80
CA HIS A 174 18.16 25.27 -3.69
C HIS A 174 18.39 24.05 -2.80
N TYR A 175 17.55 23.02 -2.91
CA TYR A 175 17.68 21.78 -2.12
C TYR A 175 17.85 20.55 -3.00
N GLY A 176 18.33 19.46 -2.42
CA GLY A 176 18.45 18.15 -3.05
C GLY A 176 18.43 17.05 -1.98
N GLN A 177 18.78 15.82 -2.35
CA GLN A 177 18.81 14.71 -1.41
C GLN A 177 19.65 15.03 -0.15
N GLY A 178 19.06 14.79 1.02
CA GLY A 178 19.71 14.95 2.31
C GLY A 178 19.67 16.36 2.91
N TYR A 179 18.98 17.32 2.27
CA TYR A 179 18.97 18.74 2.64
C TYR A 179 18.72 19.02 4.13
N LEU A 180 17.92 18.17 4.80
CA LEU A 180 17.55 18.34 6.20
C LEU A 180 18.52 17.67 7.20
N ALA A 181 19.62 17.07 6.73
CA ALA A 181 20.59 16.43 7.60
C ALA A 181 21.43 17.43 8.39
N TYR A 182 21.72 17.06 9.63
CA TYR A 182 22.51 17.87 10.57
C TYR A 182 23.20 17.00 11.61
N ALA A 183 24.29 17.51 12.18
CA ALA A 183 25.01 16.89 13.27
C ALA A 183 24.95 17.80 14.49
N SER A 184 24.74 17.21 15.66
CA SER A 184 24.69 17.90 16.94
C SER A 184 25.63 17.26 17.94
N ARG A 185 26.00 18.04 18.96
CA ARG A 185 26.82 17.54 20.06
C ARG A 185 26.21 17.96 21.39
N VAL A 186 26.05 17.00 22.30
CA VAL A 186 25.71 17.27 23.70
C VAL A 186 26.85 16.81 24.58
N ASP A 187 27.21 17.63 25.57
CA ASP A 187 28.18 17.23 26.57
C ASP A 187 27.58 16.15 27.46
N MET A 188 28.29 15.03 27.67
CA MET A 188 27.91 14.11 28.73
C MET A 188 28.32 14.73 30.06
N PRO A 189 27.51 14.63 31.12
CA PRO A 189 27.91 15.12 32.43
C PRO A 189 29.18 14.38 32.89
N ASP A 190 30.00 15.06 33.70
CA ASP A 190 31.35 14.61 34.12
C ASP A 190 31.36 13.20 34.75
N ASP A 191 30.25 12.76 35.31
CA ASP A 191 30.08 11.44 35.88
C ASP A 191 30.01 10.33 34.80
N ILE A 192 29.44 10.60 33.61
CA ILE A 192 29.33 9.67 32.46
C ILE A 192 30.53 9.79 31.48
N GLY A 193 31.73 10.06 32.01
CA GLY A 193 32.97 9.71 31.31
C GLY A 193 33.69 10.82 30.53
N GLY A 194 33.36 12.10 30.76
CA GLY A 194 34.21 13.24 30.35
C GLY A 194 34.37 13.45 28.84
N SER A 195 33.50 12.88 28.02
CA SER A 195 33.41 13.07 26.55
C SER A 195 31.96 13.39 26.16
N GLY A 196 31.71 13.92 24.97
CA GLY A 196 30.34 14.23 24.50
C GLY A 196 29.66 13.05 23.81
N LEU A 197 28.39 13.24 23.50
CA LEU A 197 27.64 12.44 22.54
C LEU A 197 27.48 13.27 21.27
N THR A 198 28.00 12.78 20.16
CA THR A 198 27.73 13.31 18.82
C THR A 198 26.55 12.55 18.22
N ILE A 199 25.52 13.30 17.81
CA ILE A 199 24.32 12.78 17.18
C ILE A 199 24.35 13.19 15.71
N ILE A 200 24.29 12.23 14.80
CA ILE A 200 24.27 12.49 13.36
C ILE A 200 22.86 12.17 12.83
N CYS A 201 22.08 13.21 12.53
CA CYS A 201 20.74 13.11 11.98
C CYS A 201 20.82 13.11 10.44
N MET A 202 20.56 11.95 9.83
CA MET A 202 20.60 11.74 8.39
C MET A 202 19.21 11.80 7.78
N ASP A 203 19.05 12.70 6.82
CA ASP A 203 17.87 12.78 5.98
C ASP A 203 17.99 11.77 4.83
N THR A 204 17.16 10.75 4.90
CA THR A 204 17.13 9.62 3.94
C THR A 204 15.91 9.68 3.02
N CYS A 205 15.04 10.68 3.19
CA CYS A 205 13.78 10.79 2.47
C CYS A 205 14.01 11.28 1.05
N ARG A 206 13.20 10.78 0.09
CA ARG A 206 13.28 11.14 -1.32
C ARG A 206 12.12 12.07 -1.69
N TYR A 207 12.39 13.37 -1.75
CA TYR A 207 11.37 14.39 -2.05
C TYR A 207 11.82 15.44 -3.09
N SER A 208 12.95 15.20 -3.76
CA SER A 208 13.56 16.09 -4.74
C SER A 208 13.77 15.41 -6.11
N ALA A 209 13.68 16.18 -7.19
CA ALA A 209 13.75 15.67 -8.56
C ALA A 209 15.04 14.91 -8.90
N ASP A 210 16.13 15.20 -8.20
CA ASP A 210 17.46 14.61 -8.41
C ASP A 210 17.53 13.11 -8.12
N ILE A 211 16.58 12.57 -7.36
CA ILE A 211 16.67 11.20 -6.84
C ILE A 211 15.39 10.38 -6.99
N VAL A 212 14.24 11.05 -7.11
CA VAL A 212 12.96 10.36 -7.31
C VAL A 212 12.86 9.82 -8.73
N ASP A 213 12.34 8.61 -8.89
CA ASP A 213 12.35 7.92 -10.20
C ASP A 213 11.49 8.64 -11.26
N SER A 214 10.56 9.48 -10.81
CA SER A 214 9.73 10.31 -11.69
C SER A 214 10.47 11.54 -12.26
N GLY A 215 11.63 11.91 -11.69
CA GLY A 215 12.37 13.13 -12.02
C GLY A 215 11.61 14.42 -11.70
N LYS A 216 10.63 14.37 -10.77
CA LYS A 216 9.78 15.51 -10.40
C LYS A 216 10.09 16.00 -8.99
N ASP A 217 10.10 17.31 -8.85
CA ASP A 217 10.03 17.97 -7.55
C ASP A 217 8.59 17.92 -6.98
N ASP A 218 8.45 18.32 -5.71
CA ASP A 218 7.14 18.46 -5.05
C ASP A 218 6.39 17.12 -4.91
N VAL A 219 7.15 16.09 -4.57
CA VAL A 219 6.69 14.71 -4.46
C VAL A 219 7.01 14.13 -3.09
N GLN A 220 6.26 13.10 -2.75
CA GLN A 220 6.53 12.17 -1.69
C GLN A 220 6.87 10.81 -2.30
N ASP A 221 7.89 10.13 -1.77
CA ASP A 221 8.27 8.77 -2.17
C ASP A 221 8.46 7.92 -0.91
N THR A 222 7.96 6.68 -0.94
CA THR A 222 8.04 5.73 0.19
C THR A 222 9.44 5.18 0.37
N ALA A 223 10.23 5.08 -0.71
CA ALA A 223 11.58 4.57 -0.64
C ALA A 223 12.57 5.64 -0.16
N GLY A 224 13.61 5.21 0.55
CA GLY A 224 14.69 6.07 1.02
C GLY A 224 16.01 5.84 0.29
N THR A 225 16.92 6.80 0.41
CA THR A 225 18.31 6.64 -0.05
C THR A 225 19.26 7.57 0.70
N ILE A 226 20.55 7.28 0.59
CA ILE A 226 21.64 8.13 1.07
C ILE A 226 22.65 8.36 -0.05
N THR A 227 23.14 9.59 -0.22
CA THR A 227 24.13 9.92 -1.25
C THR A 227 25.55 9.73 -0.74
N LYS A 228 26.50 9.59 -1.67
CA LYS A 228 27.93 9.49 -1.32
C LYS A 228 28.40 10.78 -0.65
N GLU A 229 27.94 11.93 -1.13
CA GLU A 229 28.29 13.24 -0.58
C GLU A 229 27.77 13.43 0.85
N GLN A 230 26.56 12.94 1.15
CA GLN A 230 26.08 12.92 2.54
C GLN A 230 26.92 11.98 3.40
N LEU A 231 27.28 10.78 2.92
CA LEU A 231 28.18 9.86 3.64
C LEU A 231 29.58 10.44 3.88
N LYS A 232 30.13 11.22 2.94
CA LYS A 232 31.41 11.94 3.14
C LYS A 232 31.30 13.01 4.21
N TRP A 233 30.19 13.75 4.24
CA TRP A 233 29.92 14.68 5.33
C TRP A 233 29.77 13.97 6.68
N VAL A 234 29.06 12.82 6.71
CA VAL A 234 28.97 11.97 7.92
C VAL A 234 30.36 11.52 8.38
N ALA A 235 31.23 11.13 7.44
CA ALA A 235 32.61 10.76 7.73
C ALA A 235 33.40 11.88 8.41
N ASP A 236 33.28 13.11 7.91
CA ASP A 236 33.93 14.27 8.52
C ASP A 236 33.41 14.52 9.95
N MET A 237 32.10 14.36 10.17
CA MET A 237 31.51 14.49 11.51
C MET A 237 31.97 13.40 12.47
N ALA A 238 32.12 12.16 11.98
CA ALA A 238 32.60 11.04 12.76
C ALA A 238 34.08 11.19 13.16
N GLU A 239 34.94 11.62 12.24
CA GLU A 239 36.34 11.92 12.55
C GLU A 239 36.48 13.04 13.58
N ASP A 240 35.67 14.09 13.46
CA ASP A 240 35.71 15.19 14.43
C ASP A 240 35.19 14.75 15.81
N ALA A 241 34.21 13.84 15.85
CA ALA A 241 33.75 13.21 17.10
C ALA A 241 34.84 12.33 17.71
N GLU A 242 35.52 11.51 16.91
CA GLU A 242 36.64 10.68 17.35
C GLU A 242 37.78 11.53 17.95
N LYS A 243 38.16 12.64 17.30
CA LYS A 243 39.16 13.59 17.83
C LYS A 243 38.77 14.17 19.19
N ARG A 244 37.48 14.31 19.47
CA ARG A 244 36.94 14.76 20.77
C ARG A 244 36.78 13.61 21.77
N GLY A 245 36.90 12.36 21.33
CA GLY A 245 36.59 11.16 22.11
C GLY A 245 35.09 10.98 22.36
N ASP A 246 34.24 11.63 21.56
CA ASP A 246 32.79 11.54 21.71
C ASP A 246 32.26 10.15 21.31
N THR A 247 31.20 9.68 21.99
CA THR A 247 30.40 8.57 21.48
C THR A 247 29.55 9.06 20.30
N ILE A 248 29.37 8.24 19.26
CA ILE A 248 28.57 8.60 18.08
C ILE A 248 27.31 7.72 18.01
N ILE A 249 26.17 8.36 17.79
CA ILE A 249 24.90 7.71 17.45
C ILE A 249 24.27 8.38 16.24
N ALA A 250 23.69 7.60 15.36
CA ALA A 250 23.01 8.10 14.17
C ALA A 250 21.48 7.98 14.30
N ILE A 251 20.77 8.87 13.61
CA ILE A 251 19.31 8.82 13.46
C ILE A 251 19.01 8.92 11.97
N ALA A 252 18.15 8.03 11.47
CA ALA A 252 17.60 8.10 10.12
C ALA A 252 16.17 7.58 10.15
N HIS A 253 15.40 7.80 9.09
CA HIS A 253 14.06 7.24 9.01
C HIS A 253 14.07 5.80 8.45
N HIS A 254 14.74 5.60 7.32
CA HIS A 254 14.79 4.31 6.64
C HIS A 254 15.90 3.40 7.18
N ALA A 255 15.64 2.09 7.19
CA ALA A 255 16.61 1.08 7.62
C ALA A 255 17.83 0.98 6.68
N PHE A 256 19.02 0.82 7.25
CA PHE A 256 20.29 0.66 6.54
C PHE A 256 20.60 -0.80 6.22
N MET A 257 19.84 -1.74 6.77
CA MET A 257 19.90 -3.16 6.46
C MET A 257 18.53 -3.82 6.67
N PRO A 258 18.29 -5.02 6.13
CA PRO A 258 17.07 -5.78 6.42
C PRO A 258 16.95 -6.14 7.90
N HIS A 259 15.78 -5.88 8.47
CA HIS A 259 15.35 -6.27 9.81
C HIS A 259 14.70 -7.65 9.84
N PHE A 260 14.10 -8.11 8.74
CA PHE A 260 13.58 -9.48 8.67
C PHE A 260 13.88 -10.24 7.38
N HIS A 261 13.68 -11.55 7.43
CA HIS A 261 13.99 -12.45 6.32
C HIS A 261 13.30 -11.98 5.04
N ARG A 262 14.07 -11.73 3.97
CA ARG A 262 13.59 -11.29 2.65
C ARG A 262 12.87 -9.93 2.64
N GLN A 263 13.00 -9.11 3.68
CA GLN A 263 12.42 -7.77 3.71
C GLN A 263 12.81 -6.96 2.46
N GLU A 264 14.06 -7.05 2.02
CA GLU A 264 14.57 -6.33 0.84
C GLU A 264 13.91 -6.76 -0.49
N LYS A 265 13.24 -7.91 -0.53
CA LYS A 265 12.53 -8.40 -1.72
C LYS A 265 11.04 -8.06 -1.68
N ILE A 266 10.45 -8.18 -0.49
CA ILE A 266 8.98 -8.11 -0.30
C ILE A 266 8.55 -6.70 0.11
N PHE A 267 9.39 -6.01 0.88
CA PHE A 267 9.19 -4.68 1.44
C PHE A 267 10.37 -3.77 1.07
N ALA A 268 10.86 -3.88 -0.17
CA ALA A 268 12.05 -3.16 -0.65
C ALA A 268 12.04 -1.64 -0.37
N PRO A 269 10.91 -0.91 -0.47
CA PRO A 269 10.88 0.53 -0.13
C PRO A 269 11.15 0.85 1.34
N TYR A 270 11.09 -0.12 2.25
CA TYR A 270 11.28 0.09 3.69
C TYR A 270 12.74 0.03 4.13
N VAL A 271 13.62 -0.43 3.25
CA VAL A 271 15.08 -0.40 3.42
C VAL A 271 15.64 0.57 2.37
N LEU A 272 16.79 1.21 2.64
CA LEU A 272 17.40 2.09 1.65
C LEU A 272 17.55 1.39 0.28
N LYS A 273 17.18 2.07 -0.82
CA LYS A 273 17.20 1.49 -2.19
C LYS A 273 18.55 0.88 -2.57
N ASN A 274 19.64 1.40 -2.02
CA ASN A 274 21.03 0.99 -2.28
C ASN A 274 21.74 0.47 -1.02
N TRP A 275 20.99 -0.09 -0.07
CA TRP A 275 21.51 -0.51 1.24
C TRP A 275 22.69 -1.50 1.15
N ASN A 276 22.70 -2.38 0.15
CA ASN A 276 23.75 -3.38 -0.08
C ASN A 276 24.69 -3.04 -1.25
N THR A 277 24.56 -1.84 -1.83
CA THR A 277 25.40 -1.43 -2.94
C THR A 277 26.79 -1.11 -2.43
N ILE A 278 27.81 -1.78 -2.96
CA ILE A 278 29.21 -1.47 -2.69
C ILE A 278 29.55 -0.12 -3.31
N ILE A 279 30.01 0.82 -2.48
CA ILE A 279 30.30 2.18 -2.88
C ILE A 279 31.66 2.24 -3.56
N GLU A 280 31.65 2.61 -4.84
CA GLU A 280 32.85 2.99 -5.59
C GLU A 280 33.05 4.51 -5.47
N ASP A 281 34.11 4.93 -4.79
CA ASP A 281 34.46 6.34 -4.60
C ASP A 281 35.98 6.48 -4.38
N ASP A 282 36.54 7.66 -4.63
CA ASP A 282 37.95 7.95 -4.36
C ASP A 282 38.23 8.06 -2.86
N ASP A 283 37.22 8.40 -2.05
CA ASP A 283 37.29 8.46 -0.60
C ASP A 283 37.39 7.05 0.00
N GLU A 284 38.56 6.70 0.54
CA GLU A 284 38.85 5.38 1.12
C GLU A 284 37.95 5.02 2.30
N ARG A 285 37.35 6.02 2.95
CA ARG A 285 36.43 5.81 4.08
C ARG A 285 35.16 5.09 3.62
N LEU A 286 34.73 5.34 2.38
CA LEU A 286 33.53 4.77 1.73
C LEU A 286 33.88 3.61 0.78
N ARG A 287 35.03 3.68 0.10
CA ARG A 287 35.38 2.78 -1.01
C ARG A 287 35.31 1.31 -0.60
N GLY A 288 34.59 0.52 -1.40
CA GLY A 288 34.51 -0.94 -1.23
C GLY A 288 33.58 -1.40 -0.10
N LYS A 289 32.71 -0.50 0.41
CA LYS A 289 31.80 -0.75 1.53
C LYS A 289 30.36 -0.43 1.16
N THR A 290 29.41 -1.09 1.79
CA THR A 290 28.00 -0.66 1.80
C THR A 290 27.81 0.60 2.67
N PRO A 291 26.67 1.31 2.59
CA PRO A 291 26.34 2.38 3.53
C PRO A 291 26.47 1.96 5.00
N ALA A 292 25.94 0.80 5.40
CA ALA A 292 26.03 0.31 6.78
C ALA A 292 27.48 0.00 7.22
N GLU A 293 28.26 -0.66 6.34
CA GLU A 293 29.68 -0.92 6.60
C GLU A 293 30.49 0.37 6.71
N THR A 294 30.15 1.38 5.91
CA THR A 294 30.77 2.71 5.94
C THR A 294 30.58 3.36 7.32
N LEU A 295 29.34 3.40 7.82
CA LEU A 295 29.04 3.94 9.15
C LEU A 295 29.78 3.20 10.27
N ALA A 296 29.72 1.85 10.24
CA ALA A 296 30.38 1.02 11.24
C ALA A 296 31.89 1.24 11.30
N ASP A 297 32.56 1.32 10.13
CA ASP A 297 34.00 1.52 10.06
C ASP A 297 34.45 2.91 10.51
N MET A 298 33.56 3.91 10.43
CA MET A 298 33.75 5.27 10.96
C MET A 298 33.51 5.37 12.48
N GLY A 299 33.23 4.26 13.17
CA GLY A 299 32.98 4.26 14.61
C GLY A 299 31.51 4.50 15.00
N ILE A 300 30.59 4.55 14.04
CA ILE A 300 29.15 4.68 14.30
C ILE A 300 28.57 3.28 14.54
N SER A 301 28.41 2.94 15.83
CA SER A 301 27.96 1.58 16.22
C SER A 301 26.44 1.46 16.35
N TYR A 302 25.71 2.57 16.42
CA TYR A 302 24.26 2.59 16.64
C TYR A 302 23.58 3.55 15.68
N ILE A 303 22.53 3.08 15.02
CA ILE A 303 21.61 3.91 14.24
C ILE A 303 20.18 3.63 14.69
N CYS A 304 19.41 4.69 14.94
CA CYS A 304 17.99 4.62 15.28
C CYS A 304 17.14 4.88 14.04
N THR A 305 16.23 3.96 13.72
CA THR A 305 15.38 3.98 12.51
C THR A 305 13.90 3.69 12.81
N GLY A 306 13.04 3.81 11.80
CA GLY A 306 11.59 3.61 11.86
C GLY A 306 11.03 3.04 10.56
N HIS A 307 9.95 3.65 10.03
CA HIS A 307 9.36 3.41 8.70
C HIS A 307 8.61 2.09 8.52
N MET A 308 9.21 0.95 8.91
CA MET A 308 8.54 -0.36 8.83
C MET A 308 7.45 -0.53 9.88
N HIS A 309 7.44 0.35 10.90
CA HIS A 309 6.59 0.26 12.10
C HIS A 309 6.81 -1.00 12.95
N ALA A 310 7.80 -1.82 12.63
CA ALA A 310 8.15 -2.99 13.40
C ALA A 310 9.17 -2.66 14.49
N GLN A 311 9.17 -3.45 15.56
CA GLN A 311 10.11 -3.30 16.64
C GLN A 311 11.25 -4.31 16.51
N HIS A 312 12.38 -3.92 15.94
CA HIS A 312 13.44 -4.87 15.68
C HIS A 312 14.86 -4.30 15.88
N ILE A 313 15.88 -5.15 16.09
CA ILE A 313 17.30 -4.74 16.07
C ILE A 313 18.06 -5.66 15.13
N ALA A 314 18.57 -5.09 14.03
CA ALA A 314 19.48 -5.80 13.12
C ALA A 314 20.95 -5.51 13.50
N GLU A 315 21.82 -6.49 13.29
CA GLU A 315 23.27 -6.38 13.57
C GLU A 315 24.06 -6.75 12.31
N LEU A 316 25.04 -5.92 11.97
CA LEU A 316 26.03 -6.18 10.92
C LEU A 316 27.45 -6.05 11.48
N ASN A 317 28.31 -7.01 11.14
CA ASN A 317 29.75 -6.96 11.41
C ASN A 317 30.49 -6.71 10.08
N THR A 318 31.40 -5.73 10.07
CA THR A 318 32.19 -5.40 8.88
C THR A 318 33.39 -6.32 8.75
N LYS A 319 34.01 -6.33 7.57
CA LYS A 319 35.28 -7.04 7.33
C LYS A 319 36.42 -6.53 8.21
N ALA A 320 36.37 -5.28 8.66
CA ALA A 320 37.35 -4.69 9.57
C ALA A 320 37.09 -5.08 11.05
N GLY A 321 36.05 -5.86 11.34
CA GLY A 321 35.69 -6.27 12.69
C GLY A 321 34.87 -5.24 13.47
N ASN A 322 34.46 -4.14 12.83
CA ASN A 322 33.55 -3.16 13.42
C ASN A 322 32.12 -3.68 13.37
N ARG A 323 31.24 -3.11 14.19
CA ARG A 323 29.85 -3.52 14.30
C ARG A 323 28.93 -2.34 14.29
N ILE A 324 27.77 -2.50 13.65
CA ILE A 324 26.66 -1.55 13.71
C ILE A 324 25.36 -2.27 14.05
N TYR A 325 24.55 -1.62 14.88
CA TYR A 325 23.20 -2.02 15.20
C TYR A 325 22.21 -1.03 14.59
N ASP A 326 21.30 -1.54 13.78
CA ASP A 326 20.13 -0.80 13.30
C ASP A 326 18.96 -1.04 14.25
N ILE A 327 18.50 0.01 14.92
CA ILE A 327 17.54 0.00 16.03
C ILE A 327 16.21 0.57 15.49
N GLU A 328 15.45 -0.29 14.81
CA GLU A 328 14.15 0.06 14.22
C GLU A 328 13.06 0.07 15.30
N THR A 329 12.49 1.25 15.55
CA THR A 329 11.46 1.43 16.56
C THR A 329 10.08 1.45 15.93
N GLY A 330 9.16 0.65 16.46
CA GLY A 330 7.80 0.60 15.96
C GLY A 330 7.03 1.90 16.19
N SER A 331 5.92 2.06 15.47
CA SER A 331 5.10 3.28 15.53
C SER A 331 4.29 3.37 16.83
N THR A 332 4.23 4.56 17.41
CA THR A 332 3.41 4.83 18.60
C THR A 332 1.90 4.76 18.35
N ILE A 333 1.47 4.66 17.08
CA ILE A 333 0.06 4.63 16.70
C ILE A 333 -0.35 3.37 15.92
N THR A 334 0.53 2.38 15.82
CA THR A 334 0.19 1.05 15.32
C THR A 334 0.53 -0.01 16.35
N TYR A 335 -0.11 -1.17 16.27
CA TYR A 335 0.15 -2.26 17.20
C TYR A 335 1.66 -2.57 17.31
N PRO A 336 2.22 -2.77 18.52
CA PRO A 336 1.56 -2.71 19.84
C PRO A 336 1.78 -1.39 20.60
N LEU A 337 2.07 -0.28 19.91
CA LEU A 337 2.34 1.06 20.46
C LEU A 337 3.66 1.18 21.26
N PRO A 338 4.82 0.75 20.71
CA PRO A 338 6.08 0.79 21.45
C PRO A 338 6.72 2.18 21.51
N VAL A 339 7.50 2.38 22.56
CA VAL A 339 8.62 3.32 22.65
C VAL A 339 9.88 2.55 23.08
N ARG A 340 11.06 3.16 22.95
CA ARG A 340 12.33 2.60 23.47
C ARG A 340 13.01 3.56 24.43
N HIS A 341 13.63 3.01 25.45
CA HIS A 341 14.55 3.72 26.33
C HIS A 341 15.98 3.23 26.08
N LEU A 342 16.84 4.16 25.68
CA LEU A 342 18.26 3.94 25.46
C LEU A 342 19.00 4.51 26.67
N THR A 343 19.76 3.67 27.36
CA THR A 343 20.56 4.07 28.52
C THR A 343 22.03 3.86 28.22
N PHE A 344 22.77 4.96 28.09
CA PHE A 344 24.22 4.93 28.07
C PHE A 344 24.75 4.87 29.49
N SER A 345 25.56 3.85 29.77
CA SER A 345 26.18 3.64 31.08
C SER A 345 27.67 3.41 30.90
N ARG A 346 28.48 4.09 31.70
CA ARG A 346 29.93 3.84 31.79
C ARG A 346 30.23 2.89 32.93
N ASN A 347 30.97 1.82 32.63
CA ASN A 347 31.50 0.94 33.65
C ASN A 347 32.78 1.55 34.26
N ALA A 348 32.71 2.03 35.50
CA ALA A 348 33.79 2.78 36.15
C ALA A 348 35.18 2.07 36.15
N PRO A 349 35.28 0.74 36.37
CA PRO A 349 36.56 0.03 36.28
C PRO A 349 37.10 -0.20 34.85
N SER A 350 36.26 -0.42 33.82
CA SER A 350 36.74 -0.68 32.44
C SER A 350 36.75 0.55 31.54
N LYS A 351 36.08 1.65 31.92
CA LYS A 351 35.76 2.81 31.07
C LYS A 351 34.90 2.50 29.83
N GLU A 352 34.49 1.24 29.70
CA GLU A 352 33.62 0.73 28.66
C GLU A 352 32.26 1.43 28.71
N MET A 353 31.79 1.86 27.54
CA MET A 353 30.45 2.40 27.37
C MET A 353 29.51 1.28 26.93
N THR A 354 28.37 1.17 27.60
CA THR A 354 27.32 0.20 27.25
C THR A 354 26.05 0.94 26.90
N LEU A 355 25.32 0.45 25.90
CA LEU A 355 23.99 0.93 25.54
C LEU A 355 22.97 -0.14 25.91
N THR A 356 22.17 0.13 26.93
CA THR A 356 21.00 -0.72 27.21
C THR A 356 19.81 -0.19 26.43
N VAL A 357 19.17 -1.08 25.66
CA VAL A 357 17.95 -0.80 24.91
C VAL A 357 16.80 -1.56 25.57
N GLU A 358 15.80 -0.83 26.04
CA GLU A 358 14.59 -1.37 26.68
C GLU A 358 13.35 -0.91 25.93
N ALA A 359 12.42 -1.83 25.66
CA ALA A 359 11.14 -1.49 25.05
C ALA A 359 10.08 -1.30 26.15
N GLU A 360 9.30 -0.22 26.03
CA GLU A 360 8.10 0.02 26.85
C GLU A 360 6.91 0.23 25.92
N LEU A 361 5.75 -0.31 26.28
CA LEU A 361 4.52 -0.13 25.51
C LEU A 361 3.70 1.02 26.07
N ILE A 362 2.98 1.73 25.20
CA ILE A 362 1.91 2.62 25.63
C ILE A 362 0.74 1.75 26.13
N GLY A 363 0.82 1.37 27.40
CA GLY A 363 -0.16 0.49 28.05
C GLY A 363 -1.52 1.15 28.30
N GLU A 364 -1.54 2.47 28.50
CA GLU A 364 -2.76 3.26 28.67
C GLU A 364 -2.59 4.64 28.04
N PHE A 365 -3.67 5.21 27.53
CA PHE A 365 -3.70 6.57 26.98
C PHE A 365 -5.12 7.13 27.03
N SER A 366 -5.24 8.45 26.82
CA SER A 366 -6.54 9.12 26.67
C SER A 366 -6.55 9.92 25.39
N TYR A 367 -7.71 10.00 24.74
CA TYR A 367 -7.89 10.73 23.49
C TYR A 367 -9.32 11.26 23.39
N THR A 368 -9.58 12.12 22.42
CA THR A 368 -10.94 12.58 22.11
C THR A 368 -11.48 11.81 20.92
N ASN A 369 -12.62 11.13 21.09
CA ASN A 369 -13.24 10.36 20.03
C ASN A 369 -13.93 11.27 18.99
N LEU A 370 -14.50 10.67 17.93
CA LEU A 370 -15.15 11.42 16.85
C LEU A 370 -16.43 12.17 17.25
N ASP A 371 -16.98 11.89 18.42
CA ASP A 371 -18.14 12.57 19.00
C ASP A 371 -17.72 13.71 19.96
N GLY A 372 -16.43 13.98 20.08
CA GLY A 372 -15.89 15.02 20.96
C GLY A 372 -15.81 14.61 22.44
N VAL A 373 -15.95 13.31 22.74
CA VAL A 373 -15.90 12.79 24.10
C VAL A 373 -14.49 12.30 24.42
N LYS A 374 -13.95 12.69 25.58
CA LYS A 374 -12.69 12.15 26.07
C LYS A 374 -12.87 10.71 26.53
N GLU A 375 -12.11 9.81 25.92
CA GLU A 375 -12.04 8.40 26.26
C GLU A 375 -10.70 8.05 26.88
N HIS A 376 -10.72 7.04 27.74
CA HIS A 376 -9.53 6.47 28.37
C HIS A 376 -9.44 4.99 28.01
N VAL A 377 -8.30 4.61 27.44
CA VAL A 377 -7.96 3.24 27.08
C VAL A 377 -7.00 2.71 28.13
N SER A 378 -7.43 1.69 28.88
CA SER A 378 -6.64 1.07 29.95
C SER A 378 -5.75 -0.10 29.48
N ASN A 379 -5.86 -0.51 28.22
CA ASN A 379 -5.03 -1.54 27.61
C ASN A 379 -4.78 -1.22 26.13
N GLY A 380 -3.73 -0.43 25.88
CA GLY A 380 -3.36 0.06 24.55
C GLY A 380 -2.99 -1.05 23.57
N THR A 381 -2.34 -2.13 24.03
CA THR A 381 -1.99 -3.26 23.17
C THR A 381 -3.22 -4.01 22.66
N SER A 382 -4.20 -4.28 23.54
CA SER A 382 -5.44 -4.94 23.13
C SER A 382 -6.30 -4.02 22.27
N TYR A 383 -6.30 -2.72 22.57
CA TYR A 383 -7.02 -1.71 21.79
C TYR A 383 -6.43 -1.57 20.38
N SER A 384 -5.11 -1.43 20.24
CA SER A 384 -4.46 -1.31 18.92
C SER A 384 -4.55 -2.58 18.07
N ALA A 385 -4.76 -3.75 18.68
CA ALA A 385 -4.98 -5.00 17.99
C ALA A 385 -6.30 -5.03 17.18
N ILE A 386 -7.22 -4.06 17.35
CA ILE A 386 -8.45 -4.00 16.54
C ILE A 386 -8.18 -3.68 15.05
N ASN A 387 -7.05 -3.03 14.73
CA ASN A 387 -6.67 -2.65 13.36
C ASN A 387 -5.98 -3.78 12.58
N MET A 388 -6.50 -5.00 12.75
CA MET A 388 -6.11 -6.19 11.99
C MET A 388 -6.61 -6.13 10.54
N ILE A 389 -6.12 -7.06 9.71
CA ILE A 389 -6.63 -7.29 8.37
C ILE A 389 -8.06 -7.84 8.48
N THR A 390 -9.02 -7.03 8.06
CA THR A 390 -10.47 -7.30 8.08
C THR A 390 -11.07 -7.19 6.68
N PRO A 391 -12.29 -7.74 6.45
CA PRO A 391 -13.02 -7.53 5.20
C PRO A 391 -13.25 -6.04 4.89
N GLU A 392 -13.48 -5.24 5.92
CA GLU A 392 -13.67 -3.79 5.81
C GLU A 392 -12.40 -3.08 5.33
N LEU A 393 -11.22 -3.48 5.83
CA LEU A 393 -9.94 -2.96 5.38
C LEU A 393 -9.73 -3.28 3.90
N VAL A 394 -9.97 -4.54 3.48
CA VAL A 394 -9.85 -4.94 2.06
C VAL A 394 -10.78 -4.09 1.18
N GLY A 395 -12.03 -3.91 1.60
CA GLY A 395 -12.96 -3.02 0.89
C GLY A 395 -12.50 -1.56 0.89
N GLY A 396 -11.94 -1.07 1.99
CA GLY A 396 -11.35 0.27 2.10
C GLY A 396 -10.22 0.49 1.12
N ILE A 397 -9.29 -0.46 1.02
CA ILE A 397 -8.17 -0.45 0.07
C ILE A 397 -8.68 -0.45 -1.38
N VAL A 398 -9.63 -1.33 -1.71
CA VAL A 398 -10.25 -1.34 -3.06
C VAL A 398 -10.88 0.01 -3.37
N ASN A 399 -11.61 0.60 -2.41
CA ASN A 399 -12.21 1.92 -2.58
C ASN A 399 -11.16 3.04 -2.74
N TYR A 400 -10.02 2.93 -2.08
CA TYR A 400 -8.89 3.86 -2.26
C TYR A 400 -8.33 3.77 -3.69
N TYR A 401 -7.99 2.56 -4.16
CA TYR A 401 -7.47 2.38 -5.52
C TYR A 401 -8.46 2.85 -6.60
N MET A 402 -9.76 2.63 -6.38
CA MET A 402 -10.81 3.13 -7.26
C MET A 402 -10.89 4.66 -7.35
N LYS A 403 -10.23 5.43 -6.46
CA LYS A 403 -10.13 6.89 -6.55
C LYS A 403 -8.91 7.37 -7.33
N LEU A 404 -7.92 6.50 -7.60
CA LEU A 404 -6.73 6.88 -8.34
C LEU A 404 -7.08 7.27 -9.79
N PRO A 405 -6.31 8.15 -10.43
CA PRO A 405 -6.59 8.63 -11.79
C PRO A 405 -6.85 7.53 -12.82
N ASP A 406 -6.16 6.39 -12.70
CA ASP A 406 -6.29 5.26 -13.62
C ASP A 406 -7.62 4.49 -13.47
N TYR A 407 -8.31 4.65 -12.35
CA TYR A 407 -9.52 3.89 -12.01
C TYR A 407 -10.75 4.76 -11.69
N LYS A 408 -10.57 6.06 -11.42
CA LYS A 408 -11.66 6.95 -11.01
C LYS A 408 -12.78 7.09 -12.06
N ASP A 409 -12.42 6.92 -13.33
CA ASP A 409 -13.33 7.05 -14.49
C ASP A 409 -13.50 5.70 -15.21
N LEU A 410 -13.52 4.59 -14.46
CA LEU A 410 -13.62 3.25 -15.03
C LEU A 410 -14.91 3.10 -15.87
N ASP A 411 -14.73 2.90 -17.18
CA ASP A 411 -15.82 2.82 -18.17
C ASP A 411 -15.83 1.43 -18.81
N SER A 412 -17.01 0.82 -18.93
CA SER A 412 -17.17 -0.54 -19.47
C SER A 412 -16.70 -0.66 -20.92
N LYS A 413 -16.78 0.40 -21.73
CA LYS A 413 -16.29 0.37 -23.12
C LYS A 413 -14.78 0.35 -23.17
N ASP A 414 -14.12 1.14 -22.32
CA ASP A 414 -12.67 1.17 -22.24
C ASP A 414 -12.13 -0.16 -21.66
N LEU A 415 -12.83 -0.75 -20.70
CA LEU A 415 -12.54 -2.09 -20.20
C LEU A 415 -12.69 -3.15 -21.29
N MET A 416 -13.79 -3.13 -22.03
CA MET A 416 -14.07 -4.10 -23.10
C MET A 416 -13.12 -3.95 -24.30
N ALA A 417 -12.67 -2.73 -24.60
CA ALA A 417 -11.68 -2.49 -25.64
C ALA A 417 -10.38 -3.28 -25.39
N LYS A 418 -10.00 -3.51 -24.13
CA LYS A 418 -8.83 -4.33 -23.75
C LYS A 418 -8.98 -5.82 -24.07
N PHE A 419 -10.21 -6.31 -24.19
CA PHE A 419 -10.51 -7.72 -24.51
C PHE A 419 -10.84 -7.94 -25.99
N LEU A 420 -10.90 -6.87 -26.78
CA LEU A 420 -11.10 -6.90 -28.22
C LEU A 420 -9.74 -6.81 -28.93
N PRO A 421 -9.62 -7.22 -30.21
CA PRO A 421 -8.34 -7.24 -30.94
C PRO A 421 -7.56 -5.91 -30.89
N ASP A 422 -6.25 -5.96 -31.12
CA ASP A 422 -5.33 -4.82 -30.97
C ASP A 422 -5.77 -3.53 -31.71
N GLY A 423 -5.71 -2.40 -31.00
CA GLY A 423 -6.08 -1.07 -31.50
C GLY A 423 -7.57 -0.71 -31.38
N THR A 424 -8.35 -1.47 -30.58
CA THR A 424 -9.74 -1.10 -30.26
C THR A 424 -9.76 0.14 -29.39
N THR A 425 -10.55 1.14 -29.78
CA THR A 425 -10.74 2.40 -29.05
C THR A 425 -12.23 2.64 -28.79
N ARG A 426 -12.53 3.56 -27.88
CA ARG A 426 -13.88 4.02 -27.56
C ARG A 426 -14.67 4.48 -28.80
N GLU A 427 -13.99 5.03 -29.80
CA GLU A 427 -14.61 5.56 -31.01
C GLU A 427 -14.87 4.47 -32.07
N ASN A 428 -14.12 3.36 -32.03
CA ASN A 428 -14.16 2.33 -33.06
C ASN A 428 -14.69 0.97 -32.56
N TYR A 429 -15.01 0.83 -31.28
CA TYR A 429 -15.39 -0.45 -30.66
C TYR A 429 -16.58 -1.11 -31.37
N PHE A 430 -17.64 -0.35 -31.69
CA PHE A 430 -18.82 -0.89 -32.37
C PHE A 430 -18.44 -1.46 -33.74
N ARG A 431 -17.64 -0.71 -34.51
CA ARG A 431 -17.15 -1.15 -35.82
C ARG A 431 -16.34 -2.44 -35.69
N ARG A 432 -15.56 -2.60 -34.63
CA ARG A 432 -14.76 -3.80 -34.39
C ARG A 432 -15.61 -5.00 -33.94
N ILE A 433 -16.60 -4.80 -33.09
CA ILE A 433 -17.59 -5.84 -32.76
C ILE A 433 -18.32 -6.28 -34.03
N MET A 434 -18.73 -5.33 -34.87
CA MET A 434 -19.33 -5.63 -36.16
C MET A 434 -18.37 -6.39 -37.08
N ALA A 435 -17.11 -5.98 -37.18
CA ALA A 435 -16.11 -6.69 -37.97
C ALA A 435 -15.86 -8.12 -37.44
N LEU A 436 -15.88 -8.33 -36.12
CA LEU A 436 -15.80 -9.66 -35.52
C LEU A 436 -17.03 -10.50 -35.87
N LEU A 437 -18.24 -9.96 -35.73
CA LEU A 437 -19.48 -10.66 -36.12
C LEU A 437 -19.48 -10.99 -37.62
N GLN A 438 -19.04 -10.06 -38.47
CA GLN A 438 -18.85 -10.26 -39.91
C GLN A 438 -17.75 -11.28 -40.21
N SER A 439 -16.66 -11.35 -39.45
CA SER A 439 -15.64 -12.40 -39.65
C SER A 439 -16.21 -13.82 -39.41
N LYS A 440 -17.27 -13.92 -38.60
CA LYS A 440 -18.00 -15.16 -38.32
C LYS A 440 -19.18 -15.40 -39.28
N LEU A 441 -19.58 -14.38 -40.04
CA LEU A 441 -20.73 -14.40 -40.95
C LEU A 441 -20.28 -13.96 -42.36
N ARG A 442 -20.31 -14.89 -43.31
CA ARG A 442 -19.92 -14.60 -44.69
C ARG A 442 -21.11 -14.06 -45.52
N ASP A 443 -20.85 -13.58 -46.73
CA ASP A 443 -21.87 -13.03 -47.64
C ASP A 443 -22.81 -14.13 -48.19
N LYS A 444 -23.95 -13.75 -48.78
CA LYS A 444 -25.00 -14.68 -49.25
C LYS A 444 -24.51 -15.77 -50.20
N SER A 445 -23.44 -15.51 -50.97
CA SER A 445 -22.83 -16.47 -51.91
C SER A 445 -22.06 -17.60 -51.21
N ASP A 446 -21.74 -17.45 -49.93
CA ASP A 446 -21.06 -18.44 -49.09
C ASP A 446 -21.53 -18.28 -47.64
N PRO A 447 -22.81 -18.55 -47.30
CA PRO A 447 -23.38 -18.21 -46.01
C PRO A 447 -22.72 -19.07 -44.91
N GLY A 448 -21.72 -18.50 -44.22
CA GLY A 448 -20.84 -19.19 -43.28
C GLY A 448 -21.53 -19.79 -42.04
N PHE A 449 -22.84 -19.62 -41.89
CA PHE A 449 -23.64 -20.23 -40.83
C PHE A 449 -25.03 -20.65 -41.37
N VAL A 450 -25.13 -21.90 -41.86
CA VAL A 450 -26.41 -22.54 -42.19
C VAL A 450 -26.78 -23.46 -41.03
N ASN A 451 -27.87 -23.16 -40.33
CA ASN A 451 -28.36 -24.03 -39.26
C ASN A 451 -29.82 -24.36 -39.50
N ASP A 452 -30.15 -25.65 -39.61
CA ASP A 452 -31.54 -26.09 -39.77
C ASP A 452 -32.31 -25.82 -38.48
N ILE A 453 -33.33 -24.94 -38.52
CA ILE A 453 -34.26 -24.82 -37.39
C ILE A 453 -35.26 -25.97 -37.49
N VAL A 454 -34.91 -27.11 -36.91
CA VAL A 454 -35.82 -28.24 -36.75
C VAL A 454 -36.56 -28.11 -35.41
N SER A 455 -37.89 -28.00 -35.44
CA SER A 455 -38.75 -28.40 -34.31
C SER A 455 -39.81 -29.39 -34.75
N LYS A 456 -40.29 -30.20 -33.80
CA LYS A 456 -41.37 -31.18 -34.00
C LYS A 456 -42.65 -30.63 -34.68
N LYS A 457 -42.87 -29.31 -34.73
CA LYS A 457 -44.06 -28.68 -35.37
C LYS A 457 -43.75 -27.57 -36.39
N PHE A 458 -42.48 -27.24 -36.64
CA PHE A 458 -42.08 -26.21 -37.59
C PHE A 458 -40.69 -26.57 -38.13
N LYS A 459 -40.60 -26.87 -39.43
CA LYS A 459 -39.35 -27.13 -40.15
C LYS A 459 -39.05 -25.91 -41.01
N ALA A 460 -38.15 -25.05 -40.56
CA ALA A 460 -37.70 -23.93 -41.40
C ALA A 460 -36.19 -23.92 -41.49
N LYS A 461 -35.66 -23.70 -42.69
CA LYS A 461 -34.24 -23.42 -42.90
C LYS A 461 -33.98 -21.98 -42.51
N VAL A 462 -32.99 -21.71 -41.67
CA VAL A 462 -32.57 -20.34 -41.36
C VAL A 462 -31.14 -20.13 -41.80
N GLU A 463 -30.96 -19.10 -42.61
CA GLU A 463 -29.68 -18.71 -43.18
C GLU A 463 -29.35 -17.32 -42.65
N VAL A 464 -28.19 -17.20 -42.01
CA VAL A 464 -27.68 -15.93 -41.48
C VAL A 464 -26.42 -15.57 -42.25
N TYR A 465 -26.41 -14.36 -42.82
CA TYR A 465 -25.31 -13.88 -43.66
C TYR A 465 -25.25 -12.35 -43.61
N ILE A 466 -24.19 -11.77 -44.15
CA ILE A 466 -24.09 -10.31 -44.29
C ILE A 466 -24.61 -9.89 -45.67
N ASP A 467 -25.40 -8.82 -45.73
CA ASP A 467 -26.02 -8.31 -46.95
C ASP A 467 -26.11 -6.78 -46.91
N ASP A 468 -26.33 -6.16 -48.06
CA ASP A 468 -26.59 -4.73 -48.16
C ASP A 468 -28.06 -4.43 -47.85
N ILE A 469 -28.33 -3.28 -47.23
CA ILE A 469 -29.70 -2.82 -46.97
C ILE A 469 -30.38 -2.49 -48.31
N LYS A 470 -31.46 -3.20 -48.62
CA LYS A 470 -32.17 -3.05 -49.90
C LYS A 470 -33.19 -1.92 -49.89
N GLU A 471 -33.72 -1.57 -48.71
CA GLU A 471 -34.71 -0.51 -48.52
C GLU A 471 -34.06 0.71 -47.83
N GLU A 472 -33.09 1.31 -48.51
CA GLU A 472 -32.29 2.44 -47.98
C GLU A 472 -33.16 3.65 -47.61
N LYS A 473 -34.35 3.82 -48.22
CA LYS A 473 -35.27 4.93 -47.92
C LYS A 473 -35.85 4.88 -46.51
N ILE A 474 -35.96 3.68 -45.93
CA ILE A 474 -36.50 3.50 -44.57
C ILE A 474 -35.37 3.36 -43.56
N TYR A 475 -34.32 2.61 -43.92
CA TYR A 475 -33.31 2.15 -42.96
C TYR A 475 -31.92 2.79 -43.13
N ARG A 476 -31.76 3.68 -44.12
CA ARG A 476 -30.48 4.26 -44.59
C ARG A 476 -29.59 3.21 -45.26
N ALA A 477 -28.70 3.65 -46.14
CA ALA A 477 -27.72 2.78 -46.79
C ALA A 477 -26.71 2.24 -45.77
N GLY A 478 -26.29 0.98 -45.93
CA GLY A 478 -25.36 0.30 -45.03
C GLY A 478 -25.41 -1.22 -45.15
N ARG A 479 -24.57 -1.92 -44.37
CA ARG A 479 -24.60 -3.39 -44.26
C ARG A 479 -25.55 -3.82 -43.14
N LYS A 480 -26.06 -5.05 -43.22
CA LYS A 480 -26.92 -5.65 -42.21
C LYS A 480 -26.57 -7.12 -41.98
N ILE A 481 -27.00 -7.65 -40.84
CA ILE A 481 -27.06 -9.10 -40.65
C ILE A 481 -28.41 -9.55 -41.21
N ALA A 482 -28.39 -10.18 -42.39
CA ALA A 482 -29.58 -10.73 -43.02
C ALA A 482 -29.91 -12.11 -42.43
N VAL A 483 -31.20 -12.37 -42.26
CA VAL A 483 -31.73 -13.60 -41.69
C VAL A 483 -32.88 -14.09 -42.57
N ASP A 484 -32.60 -15.05 -43.44
CA ASP A 484 -33.60 -15.65 -44.31
C ASP A 484 -34.24 -16.85 -43.60
N ILE A 485 -35.57 -16.80 -43.43
CA ILE A 485 -36.34 -17.91 -42.86
C ILE A 485 -37.14 -18.58 -43.97
N THR A 486 -36.75 -19.79 -44.37
CA THR A 486 -37.42 -20.57 -45.42
C THR A 486 -38.33 -21.63 -44.80
N THR A 487 -39.63 -21.51 -45.04
CA THR A 487 -40.67 -22.44 -44.56
C THR A 487 -40.61 -23.80 -45.26
N PRO A 488 -41.26 -24.86 -44.72
CA PRO A 488 -41.24 -26.17 -45.37
C PRO A 488 -41.86 -26.19 -46.77
N MET A 489 -42.70 -25.20 -47.09
CA MET A 489 -43.31 -25.01 -48.41
C MET A 489 -42.39 -24.28 -49.40
N GLY A 490 -41.12 -24.06 -49.05
CA GLY A 490 -40.11 -23.40 -49.91
C GLY A 490 -40.20 -21.87 -49.95
N LYS A 491 -41.10 -21.25 -49.17
CA LYS A 491 -41.23 -19.79 -49.14
C LYS A 491 -40.26 -19.17 -48.13
N THR A 492 -39.40 -18.28 -48.62
CA THR A 492 -38.40 -17.53 -47.83
C THR A 492 -38.93 -16.17 -47.39
N TYR A 493 -38.68 -15.83 -46.13
CA TYR A 493 -39.00 -14.55 -45.53
C TYR A 493 -37.69 -13.87 -45.09
N PRO A 494 -37.28 -12.78 -45.76
CA PRO A 494 -36.03 -12.11 -45.47
C PRO A 494 -36.19 -11.10 -44.33
N TYR A 495 -35.43 -11.32 -43.26
CA TYR A 495 -35.31 -10.42 -42.12
C TYR A 495 -33.92 -9.80 -42.09
N MET A 496 -33.76 -8.78 -41.26
CA MET A 496 -32.48 -8.14 -41.03
C MET A 496 -32.35 -7.65 -39.60
N ILE A 497 -31.11 -7.59 -39.11
CA ILE A 497 -30.73 -6.82 -37.93
C ILE A 497 -29.88 -5.66 -38.45
N THR A 498 -30.36 -4.44 -38.24
CA THR A 498 -29.66 -3.21 -38.65
C THR A 498 -28.52 -2.89 -37.70
N GLU A 499 -27.46 -2.27 -38.21
CA GLU A 499 -26.37 -1.74 -37.38
C GLU A 499 -26.90 -0.81 -36.29
N THR A 500 -27.88 0.05 -36.61
CA THR A 500 -28.52 0.96 -35.65
C THR A 500 -29.09 0.25 -34.43
N LYS A 501 -29.88 -0.82 -34.63
CA LYS A 501 -30.51 -1.56 -33.52
C LYS A 501 -29.50 -2.38 -32.72
N LEU A 502 -28.51 -2.95 -33.39
CA LEU A 502 -27.44 -3.68 -32.72
C LEU A 502 -26.56 -2.74 -31.90
N ASN A 503 -26.24 -1.55 -32.43
CA ASN A 503 -25.55 -0.51 -31.70
C ASN A 503 -26.35 -0.08 -30.47
N GLN A 504 -27.66 0.16 -30.63
CA GLN A 504 -28.54 0.51 -29.52
C GLN A 504 -28.54 -0.56 -28.41
N LEU A 505 -28.57 -1.84 -28.77
CA LEU A 505 -28.47 -2.94 -27.80
C LEU A 505 -27.14 -2.92 -27.03
N LEU A 506 -26.03 -2.76 -27.74
CA LEU A 506 -24.70 -2.72 -27.15
C LEU A 506 -24.54 -1.51 -26.23
N GLU A 507 -24.91 -0.32 -26.71
CA GLU A 507 -24.89 0.93 -25.94
C GLU A 507 -25.71 0.83 -24.66
N ASN A 508 -26.93 0.30 -24.72
CA ASN A 508 -27.77 0.11 -23.53
C ASN A 508 -27.21 -0.95 -22.58
N THR A 509 -26.52 -1.97 -23.10
CA THR A 509 -25.88 -3.00 -22.28
C THR A 509 -24.68 -2.41 -21.55
N PHE A 510 -23.81 -1.68 -22.24
CA PHE A 510 -22.65 -0.99 -21.63
C PHE A 510 -23.10 0.06 -20.61
N GLY A 511 -24.10 0.88 -20.94
CA GLY A 511 -24.67 1.83 -19.98
C GLY A 511 -25.22 1.15 -18.72
N GLN A 512 -25.75 -0.07 -18.82
CA GLN A 512 -26.15 -0.87 -17.64
C GLN A 512 -24.95 -1.45 -16.88
N LEU A 513 -23.88 -1.85 -17.55
CA LEU A 513 -22.64 -2.26 -16.87
C LEU A 513 -22.07 -1.10 -16.04
N ASP A 514 -22.01 0.10 -16.63
CA ASP A 514 -21.51 1.30 -15.95
C ASP A 514 -22.40 1.69 -14.75
N SER A 515 -23.72 1.72 -14.97
CA SER A 515 -24.66 2.20 -13.96
C SER A 515 -25.07 1.15 -12.92
N ASN A 516 -24.95 -0.15 -13.20
CA ASN A 516 -25.42 -1.20 -12.29
C ASN A 516 -24.31 -2.07 -11.70
N ILE A 517 -23.09 -2.03 -12.26
CA ILE A 517 -21.99 -2.91 -11.85
C ILE A 517 -20.74 -2.11 -11.48
N LEU A 518 -20.28 -1.21 -12.34
CA LEU A 518 -19.01 -0.50 -12.16
C LEU A 518 -19.08 0.70 -11.19
N LYS A 519 -20.17 0.80 -10.42
CA LYS A 519 -20.31 1.80 -9.35
C LYS A 519 -19.32 1.50 -8.23
N ARG A 520 -18.49 2.48 -7.89
CA ARG A 520 -17.48 2.41 -6.82
C ARG A 520 -17.99 1.78 -5.53
N ASP A 521 -19.12 2.27 -4.99
CA ASP A 521 -19.65 1.77 -3.72
C ASP A 521 -20.12 0.31 -3.80
N LEU A 522 -20.57 -0.11 -4.99
CA LEU A 522 -20.94 -1.51 -5.23
C LEU A 522 -19.68 -2.38 -5.33
N ILE A 523 -18.67 -1.97 -6.11
CA ILE A 523 -17.39 -2.68 -6.21
C ILE A 523 -16.78 -2.87 -4.82
N ARG A 524 -16.71 -1.79 -4.03
CA ARG A 524 -16.25 -1.83 -2.64
C ARG A 524 -17.02 -2.87 -1.83
N ARG A 525 -18.35 -2.80 -1.82
CA ARG A 525 -19.20 -3.71 -1.03
C ARG A 525 -18.97 -5.17 -1.42
N ARG A 526 -18.89 -5.43 -2.72
CA ARG A 526 -18.63 -6.77 -3.26
C ARG A 526 -17.25 -7.29 -2.90
N ALA A 527 -16.23 -6.43 -2.92
CA ALA A 527 -14.89 -6.79 -2.47
C ALA A 527 -14.89 -7.14 -0.97
N THR A 528 -15.61 -6.38 -0.13
CA THR A 528 -15.79 -6.70 1.28
C THR A 528 -16.51 -8.04 1.50
N GLU A 529 -17.64 -8.28 0.82
CA GLU A 529 -18.38 -9.55 0.89
C GLU A 529 -17.51 -10.75 0.48
N LEU A 530 -16.69 -10.59 -0.56
CA LEU A 530 -15.78 -11.65 -1.00
C LEU A 530 -14.62 -11.87 -0.02
N ALA A 531 -14.04 -10.79 0.51
CA ALA A 531 -12.97 -10.85 1.51
C ALA A 531 -13.46 -11.53 2.80
N GLU A 532 -14.69 -11.25 3.24
CA GLU A 532 -15.32 -11.92 4.40
C GLU A 532 -15.33 -13.43 4.22
N LYS A 533 -15.69 -13.92 3.04
CA LYS A 533 -15.67 -15.35 2.74
C LYS A 533 -14.24 -15.89 2.64
N MET A 534 -13.36 -15.22 1.90
CA MET A 534 -11.99 -15.67 1.65
C MET A 534 -11.14 -15.74 2.93
N LEU A 535 -11.28 -14.77 3.84
CA LEU A 535 -10.55 -14.76 5.12
C LEU A 535 -10.96 -15.91 6.06
N GLN A 536 -12.12 -16.52 5.84
CA GLN A 536 -12.58 -17.69 6.59
C GLN A 536 -12.07 -19.02 6.02
N TYR A 537 -11.32 -19.03 4.92
CA TYR A 537 -10.79 -20.26 4.34
C TYR A 537 -9.93 -21.03 5.36
N PRO A 538 -10.23 -22.31 5.66
CA PRO A 538 -9.47 -23.10 6.63
C PRO A 538 -8.14 -23.54 6.03
N VAL A 539 -7.06 -22.81 6.35
CA VAL A 539 -5.70 -23.12 5.89
C VAL A 539 -5.08 -24.30 6.66
N TYR A 540 -5.55 -24.57 7.87
CA TYR A 540 -5.03 -25.63 8.72
C TYR A 540 -6.13 -26.31 9.53
N ALA A 541 -6.14 -27.64 9.55
CA ALA A 541 -7.03 -28.42 10.42
C ALA A 541 -6.34 -29.73 10.85
N ARG A 542 -6.30 -29.99 12.16
CA ARG A 542 -5.77 -31.26 12.72
C ARG A 542 -6.70 -31.82 13.79
N GLY A 543 -7.18 -33.05 13.57
CA GLY A 543 -8.09 -33.73 14.49
C GLY A 543 -9.43 -32.99 14.64
N THR A 544 -10.01 -33.00 15.84
CA THR A 544 -11.38 -32.51 16.06
C THR A 544 -11.51 -31.04 16.48
N ASN A 545 -10.44 -30.27 16.75
CA ASN A 545 -10.64 -29.02 17.53
C ASN A 545 -9.70 -27.81 17.32
N ARG A 546 -8.86 -27.72 16.27
CA ARG A 546 -8.09 -26.48 16.03
C ARG A 546 -7.98 -26.14 14.53
N GLU A 547 -9.09 -25.72 13.94
CA GLU A 547 -9.10 -25.09 12.63
C GLU A 547 -8.44 -23.70 12.71
N ARG A 548 -7.57 -23.37 11.74
CA ARG A 548 -7.03 -22.01 11.55
C ARG A 548 -7.46 -21.50 10.19
N THR A 549 -7.86 -20.23 10.15
CA THR A 549 -8.31 -19.59 8.92
C THR A 549 -7.18 -18.79 8.27
N PHE A 550 -7.33 -18.50 6.97
CA PHE A 550 -6.44 -17.61 6.23
C PHE A 550 -6.31 -16.24 6.91
N GLY A 551 -7.43 -15.66 7.33
CA GLY A 551 -7.47 -14.41 8.09
C GLY A 551 -6.71 -14.50 9.42
N GLY A 552 -6.80 -15.63 10.12
CA GLY A 552 -6.02 -15.87 11.34
C GLY A 552 -4.52 -15.96 11.08
N MET A 553 -4.11 -16.57 9.96
CA MET A 553 -2.71 -16.68 9.55
C MET A 553 -2.09 -15.33 9.20
N ILE A 554 -2.73 -14.56 8.32
CA ILE A 554 -2.18 -13.26 7.90
C ILE A 554 -2.15 -12.26 9.06
N ASN A 555 -3.13 -12.30 9.96
CA ASN A 555 -3.13 -11.44 11.14
C ASN A 555 -2.07 -11.86 12.16
N TYR A 556 -1.84 -13.16 12.34
CA TYR A 556 -0.74 -13.64 13.16
C TYR A 556 0.61 -13.16 12.61
N ALA A 557 0.84 -13.34 11.30
CA ALA A 557 2.07 -12.89 10.65
C ALA A 557 2.27 -11.38 10.79
N TYR A 558 1.22 -10.60 10.49
CA TYR A 558 1.26 -9.15 10.60
C TYR A 558 1.61 -8.66 12.01
N LEU A 559 0.90 -9.15 13.05
CA LEU A 559 1.11 -8.72 14.43
C LEU A 559 2.46 -9.19 14.98
N SER A 560 2.88 -10.41 14.63
CA SER A 560 4.17 -10.95 15.07
C SER A 560 5.33 -10.16 14.48
N GLY A 561 5.27 -9.85 13.18
CA GLY A 561 6.28 -9.02 12.52
C GLY A 561 6.36 -7.60 13.10
N LEU A 562 5.22 -6.94 13.36
CA LEU A 562 5.25 -5.62 14.00
C LEU A 562 5.83 -5.65 15.42
N ARG A 563 5.57 -6.73 16.16
CA ARG A 563 6.07 -6.90 17.52
C ARG A 563 7.55 -7.28 17.56
N GLY A 564 8.10 -7.83 16.46
CA GLY A 564 9.49 -8.24 16.33
C GLY A 564 9.87 -9.48 17.16
N ASP A 565 8.89 -10.29 17.57
CA ASP A 565 9.11 -11.51 18.34
C ASP A 565 8.66 -12.74 17.54
N GLU A 566 9.00 -12.74 16.25
CA GLU A 566 8.61 -13.72 15.27
C GLU A 566 8.98 -15.14 15.73
N ILE A 567 7.95 -15.96 15.93
CA ILE A 567 8.07 -17.39 16.15
C ILE A 567 7.18 -18.04 15.11
N GLN A 568 7.75 -18.94 14.30
CA GLN A 568 6.95 -19.71 13.35
C GLN A 568 6.37 -20.95 14.05
N PRO A 569 5.08 -20.97 14.44
CA PRO A 569 4.48 -22.14 15.05
C PRO A 569 4.37 -23.28 14.03
N ASP A 570 4.32 -24.52 14.51
CA ASP A 570 4.24 -25.73 13.69
C ASP A 570 3.17 -25.66 12.60
N TRP A 571 1.98 -25.14 12.94
CA TRP A 571 0.88 -25.03 11.99
C TRP A 571 1.16 -24.02 10.86
N ILE A 572 1.90 -22.94 11.10
CA ILE A 572 2.31 -22.02 10.03
C ILE A 572 3.39 -22.67 9.18
N ARG A 573 4.37 -23.35 9.79
CA ARG A 573 5.40 -24.10 9.06
C ARG A 573 4.79 -25.14 8.12
N GLU A 574 3.80 -25.88 8.60
CA GLU A 574 3.07 -26.87 7.80
C GLU A 574 2.29 -26.21 6.64
N VAL A 575 1.66 -25.04 6.87
CA VAL A 575 0.95 -24.31 5.80
C VAL A 575 1.92 -23.71 4.77
N VAL A 576 3.00 -23.08 5.20
CA VAL A 576 4.05 -22.55 4.31
C VAL A 576 4.62 -23.68 3.45
N ALA A 577 5.03 -24.79 4.07
CA ALA A 577 5.57 -25.95 3.35
C ALA A 577 4.57 -26.56 2.36
N LYS A 578 3.26 -26.53 2.65
CA LYS A 578 2.22 -27.02 1.74
C LYS A 578 2.20 -26.21 0.43
N TYR A 579 2.25 -24.88 0.52
CA TYR A 579 2.06 -24.00 -0.64
C TYR A 579 3.36 -23.55 -1.31
N GLU A 580 4.50 -23.58 -0.62
CA GLU A 580 5.81 -23.20 -1.16
C GLU A 580 6.28 -24.12 -2.32
N GLY A 581 5.84 -25.38 -2.32
CA GLY A 581 6.17 -26.35 -3.37
C GLY A 581 5.48 -26.11 -4.73
N HIS A 582 4.60 -25.10 -4.85
CA HIS A 582 3.83 -24.78 -6.07
C HIS A 582 3.01 -25.94 -6.65
N THR A 583 2.76 -26.98 -5.85
CA THR A 583 1.91 -28.13 -6.23
C THR A 583 0.45 -27.87 -5.86
N ASP A 584 0.23 -27.21 -4.72
CA ASP A 584 -1.05 -26.67 -4.28
C ASP A 584 -1.11 -25.15 -4.53
N SER A 585 -2.30 -24.61 -4.74
CA SER A 585 -2.53 -23.17 -4.98
C SER A 585 -3.50 -22.62 -3.94
N LEU A 586 -3.02 -21.75 -3.06
CA LEU A 586 -3.82 -21.14 -1.99
C LEU A 586 -4.94 -20.27 -2.58
N ALA A 587 -4.63 -19.49 -3.60
CA ALA A 587 -5.58 -18.66 -4.32
C ALA A 587 -6.66 -19.49 -5.01
N SER A 588 -6.29 -20.61 -5.64
CA SER A 588 -7.26 -21.53 -6.24
C SER A 588 -8.16 -22.17 -5.17
N ASP A 589 -7.58 -22.64 -4.07
CA ASP A 589 -8.32 -23.20 -2.94
C ASP A 589 -9.31 -22.18 -2.33
N MET A 590 -8.89 -20.91 -2.20
CA MET A 590 -9.72 -19.83 -1.69
C MET A 590 -10.85 -19.45 -2.66
N ILE A 591 -10.59 -19.49 -3.97
CA ILE A 591 -11.60 -19.25 -5.02
C ILE A 591 -12.65 -20.36 -4.98
N ASP A 592 -12.23 -21.62 -4.89
CA ASP A 592 -13.12 -22.77 -4.79
C ASP A 592 -13.95 -22.76 -3.51
N PHE A 593 -13.33 -22.38 -2.38
CA PHE A 593 -14.04 -22.17 -1.11
C PHE A 593 -15.09 -21.04 -1.18
N SER A 594 -14.83 -20.03 -2.02
CA SER A 594 -15.69 -18.86 -2.18
C SER A 594 -16.67 -18.97 -3.35
N LYS A 595 -16.74 -20.13 -4.03
CA LYS A 595 -17.51 -20.33 -5.26
C LYS A 595 -18.98 -19.90 -5.17
N ASP A 596 -19.64 -20.19 -4.05
CA ASP A 596 -21.06 -19.89 -3.88
C ASP A 596 -21.28 -18.37 -3.74
N SER A 597 -20.36 -17.68 -3.07
CA SER A 597 -20.37 -16.22 -2.96
C SER A 597 -20.12 -15.58 -4.33
N ILE A 598 -19.15 -16.08 -5.09
CA ILE A 598 -18.83 -15.62 -6.45
C ILE A 598 -20.03 -15.84 -7.39
N ASP A 599 -20.62 -17.04 -7.39
CA ASP A 599 -21.79 -17.37 -8.21
C ASP A 599 -22.98 -16.46 -7.90
N LYS A 600 -23.28 -16.26 -6.61
CA LYS A 600 -24.33 -15.33 -6.18
C LYS A 600 -24.06 -13.91 -6.69
N MET A 601 -22.85 -13.40 -6.50
CA MET A 601 -22.45 -12.06 -6.93
C MET A 601 -22.60 -11.88 -8.44
N VAL A 602 -22.06 -12.81 -9.25
CA VAL A 602 -22.14 -12.74 -10.71
C VAL A 602 -23.58 -12.88 -11.19
N LYS A 603 -24.39 -13.77 -10.60
CA LYS A 603 -25.82 -13.88 -10.94
C LYS A 603 -26.58 -12.61 -10.61
N GLU A 604 -26.30 -11.96 -9.49
CA GLU A 604 -26.91 -10.66 -9.15
C GLU A 604 -26.52 -9.56 -10.14
N MET A 605 -25.24 -9.50 -10.54
CA MET A 605 -24.76 -8.60 -11.59
C MET A 605 -25.43 -8.90 -12.93
N ALA A 606 -25.48 -10.16 -13.36
CA ALA A 606 -26.11 -10.55 -14.62
C ALA A 606 -27.64 -10.34 -14.62
N LYS A 607 -28.30 -10.36 -13.45
CA LYS A 607 -29.74 -10.06 -13.34
C LYS A 607 -30.06 -8.60 -13.63
N SER A 608 -29.13 -7.68 -13.36
CA SER A 608 -29.30 -6.24 -13.57
C SER A 608 -29.10 -5.80 -15.02
N ILE A 609 -28.66 -6.71 -15.90
CA ILE A 609 -28.46 -6.45 -17.33
C ILE A 609 -29.63 -6.99 -18.14
N VAL A 610 -30.46 -6.10 -18.67
CA VAL A 610 -31.64 -6.38 -19.50
C VAL A 610 -31.36 -6.01 -20.95
N PHE A 611 -31.69 -6.90 -21.89
CA PHE A 611 -31.53 -6.62 -23.32
C PHE A 611 -32.54 -5.58 -23.79
N THR A 612 -32.03 -4.39 -24.14
CA THR A 612 -32.85 -3.29 -24.66
C THR A 612 -32.22 -2.75 -25.94
N PRO A 613 -32.89 -2.82 -27.11
CA PRO A 613 -34.19 -3.46 -27.34
C PRO A 613 -34.11 -4.97 -27.06
N LYS A 614 -35.27 -5.62 -26.85
CA LYS A 614 -35.30 -7.08 -26.69
C LYS A 614 -34.71 -7.75 -27.93
N ILE A 615 -34.15 -8.96 -27.79
CA ILE A 615 -33.57 -9.66 -28.95
C ILE A 615 -34.58 -9.85 -30.09
N SER A 616 -35.87 -10.06 -29.79
CA SER A 616 -36.93 -10.14 -30.82
C SER A 616 -37.22 -8.83 -31.55
N GLU A 617 -36.93 -7.70 -30.91
CA GLU A 617 -37.12 -6.35 -31.46
C GLU A 617 -35.97 -5.93 -32.39
N LEU A 618 -34.84 -6.67 -32.38
CA LEU A 618 -33.73 -6.47 -33.30
C LEU A 618 -34.10 -6.77 -34.76
N PHE A 619 -35.08 -7.64 -34.99
CA PHE A 619 -35.44 -8.11 -36.33
C PHE A 619 -36.40 -7.14 -37.03
N ASP A 620 -35.99 -6.67 -38.20
CA ASP A 620 -36.80 -5.93 -39.17
C ASP A 620 -37.01 -6.75 -40.43
N TYR A 621 -38.05 -6.39 -41.21
CA TYR A 621 -38.34 -7.05 -42.48
C TYR A 621 -37.65 -6.31 -43.64
N ASP A 622 -36.96 -7.05 -44.50
CA ASP A 622 -36.05 -6.49 -45.52
C ASP A 622 -36.75 -6.03 -46.81
N LYS A 623 -38.04 -6.29 -47.01
CA LYS A 623 -38.79 -5.90 -48.23
C LYS A 623 -40.18 -5.36 -47.92
N LYS A 624 -40.56 -4.20 -48.47
CA LYS A 624 -41.84 -3.56 -48.16
C LYS A 624 -43.01 -4.16 -48.97
N GLU A 625 -43.69 -5.17 -48.42
CA GLU A 625 -45.08 -5.51 -48.83
C GLU A 625 -45.94 -5.77 -47.58
N THR A 626 -46.90 -4.86 -47.35
CA THR A 626 -47.98 -4.86 -46.31
C THR A 626 -47.63 -5.38 -44.91
N LEU A 627 -47.31 -4.40 -44.06
CA LEU A 627 -47.06 -4.46 -42.62
C LEU A 627 -48.23 -5.06 -41.82
N GLY A 628 -47.90 -5.87 -40.82
CA GLY A 628 -48.80 -6.24 -39.73
C GLY A 628 -48.60 -7.69 -39.32
N SER A 629 -49.53 -8.55 -39.74
CA SER A 629 -49.68 -9.91 -39.21
C SER A 629 -48.47 -10.83 -39.39
N ARG A 630 -47.61 -10.64 -40.39
CA ARG A 630 -46.46 -11.54 -40.67
C ARG A 630 -45.19 -11.23 -39.88
N LEU A 631 -44.94 -9.96 -39.58
CA LEU A 631 -43.81 -9.56 -38.72
C LEU A 631 -44.07 -10.02 -37.28
N ASP A 632 -45.31 -9.87 -36.81
CA ASP A 632 -45.73 -10.35 -35.50
C ASP A 632 -45.63 -11.87 -35.39
N ILE A 633 -45.97 -12.62 -36.46
CA ILE A 633 -45.79 -14.08 -36.48
C ILE A 633 -44.33 -14.49 -36.36
N VAL A 634 -43.40 -13.80 -37.02
CA VAL A 634 -41.97 -14.14 -36.92
C VAL A 634 -41.34 -13.63 -35.64
N LYS A 635 -41.68 -12.43 -35.17
CA LYS A 635 -41.32 -12.00 -33.80
C LYS A 635 -41.83 -13.01 -32.79
N PHE A 636 -43.08 -13.44 -32.89
CA PHE A 636 -43.66 -14.48 -32.04
C PHE A 636 -42.97 -15.84 -32.19
N ALA A 637 -42.59 -16.26 -33.40
CA ALA A 637 -41.92 -17.54 -33.64
C ALA A 637 -40.47 -17.53 -33.14
N ILE A 638 -39.73 -16.45 -33.39
CA ILE A 638 -38.38 -16.21 -32.87
C ILE A 638 -38.46 -16.11 -31.36
N GLU A 639 -39.31 -15.26 -30.79
CA GLU A 639 -39.57 -15.18 -29.35
C GLU A 639 -39.86 -16.55 -28.79
N ARG A 640 -40.79 -17.33 -29.35
CA ARG A 640 -41.09 -18.69 -28.85
C ARG A 640 -39.89 -19.64 -28.91
N LYS A 641 -39.00 -19.51 -29.90
CA LYS A 641 -37.82 -20.35 -30.09
C LYS A 641 -36.63 -19.94 -29.24
N ILE A 642 -36.40 -18.63 -29.10
CA ILE A 642 -35.30 -18.08 -28.32
C ILE A 642 -35.72 -17.80 -26.87
N LYS A 643 -37.00 -17.76 -26.50
CA LYS A 643 -37.47 -17.53 -25.11
C LYS A 643 -36.97 -18.58 -24.12
N ASN A 644 -36.66 -19.78 -24.62
CA ASN A 644 -36.05 -20.85 -23.83
C ASN A 644 -34.50 -20.80 -23.83
N LYS A 645 -33.89 -19.84 -24.55
CA LYS A 645 -32.43 -19.66 -24.70
C LYS A 645 -31.97 -18.28 -24.23
N VAL A 646 -32.56 -17.22 -24.76
CA VAL A 646 -32.44 -15.83 -24.33
C VAL A 646 -33.54 -15.55 -23.30
N GLY A 647 -33.11 -15.32 -22.06
CA GLY A 647 -33.98 -14.90 -20.97
C GLY A 647 -34.29 -13.41 -20.98
N LYS A 648 -35.06 -12.97 -19.98
CA LYS A 648 -35.40 -11.55 -19.78
C LYS A 648 -34.20 -10.66 -19.44
N ASN A 649 -33.12 -11.27 -18.95
CA ASN A 649 -31.87 -10.63 -18.58
C ASN A 649 -30.70 -11.58 -18.88
N LEU A 650 -29.47 -11.07 -18.68
CA LEU A 650 -28.26 -11.85 -18.91
C LEU A 650 -28.21 -13.10 -18.03
N ALA A 651 -28.58 -13.01 -16.75
CA ALA A 651 -28.58 -14.16 -15.84
C ALA A 651 -29.46 -15.32 -16.34
N GLN A 652 -30.72 -15.05 -16.68
CA GLN A 652 -31.62 -16.09 -17.20
C GLN A 652 -31.13 -16.63 -18.56
N THR A 653 -30.46 -15.80 -19.36
CA THR A 653 -29.83 -16.25 -20.62
C THR A 653 -28.68 -17.20 -20.36
N MET A 654 -27.84 -16.92 -19.37
CA MET A 654 -26.77 -17.82 -18.95
C MET A 654 -27.33 -19.16 -18.47
N ASP A 655 -28.33 -19.13 -17.58
CA ASP A 655 -29.00 -20.33 -17.06
C ASP A 655 -29.59 -21.19 -18.20
N ASN A 656 -30.32 -20.56 -19.11
CA ASN A 656 -30.96 -21.23 -20.24
C ASN A 656 -29.96 -21.87 -21.22
N LEU A 657 -28.78 -21.28 -21.37
CA LEU A 657 -27.70 -21.78 -22.22
C LEU A 657 -26.82 -22.82 -21.49
N GLY A 658 -27.07 -23.08 -20.21
CA GLY A 658 -26.26 -23.99 -19.40
C GLY A 658 -24.89 -23.42 -19.05
N TYR A 659 -24.71 -22.10 -19.08
CA TYR A 659 -23.47 -21.46 -18.65
C TYR A 659 -23.45 -21.36 -17.13
N SER A 660 -22.56 -22.14 -16.51
CA SER A 660 -22.21 -21.97 -15.10
C SER A 660 -21.27 -20.77 -14.93
N VAL A 661 -21.51 -19.94 -13.92
CA VAL A 661 -20.57 -18.88 -13.53
C VAL A 661 -19.20 -19.47 -13.22
N MET A 662 -19.15 -20.64 -12.58
CA MET A 662 -17.88 -21.29 -12.22
C MET A 662 -17.14 -21.81 -13.44
N ASP A 663 -17.82 -22.23 -14.51
CA ASP A 663 -17.15 -22.60 -15.75
C ASP A 663 -16.52 -21.37 -16.41
N ILE A 664 -17.17 -20.21 -16.30
CA ILE A 664 -16.65 -18.95 -16.85
C ILE A 664 -15.45 -18.48 -16.04
N VAL A 665 -15.56 -18.47 -14.71
CA VAL A 665 -14.47 -18.10 -13.79
C VAL A 665 -13.30 -19.07 -13.96
N GLY A 666 -13.55 -20.38 -13.95
CA GLY A 666 -12.53 -21.40 -14.16
C GLY A 666 -11.83 -21.25 -15.52
N LYS A 667 -12.57 -20.98 -16.60
CA LYS A 667 -11.98 -20.67 -17.91
C LYS A 667 -11.15 -19.39 -17.90
N ALA A 668 -11.61 -18.35 -17.20
CA ALA A 668 -10.88 -17.09 -17.08
C ALA A 668 -9.56 -17.29 -16.31
N LEU A 669 -9.58 -18.03 -15.21
CA LEU A 669 -8.40 -18.36 -14.40
C LEU A 669 -7.43 -19.32 -15.12
N ALA A 670 -7.96 -20.18 -16.00
CA ALA A 670 -7.16 -21.08 -16.83
C ALA A 670 -6.50 -20.39 -18.04
N THR A 671 -6.73 -19.10 -18.27
CA THR A 671 -6.08 -18.37 -19.35
C THR A 671 -4.58 -18.20 -19.08
N ASP A 672 -3.78 -18.16 -20.14
CA ASP A 672 -2.34 -17.85 -20.06
C ASP A 672 -2.07 -16.47 -19.42
N LEU A 673 -3.08 -15.58 -19.41
CA LEU A 673 -3.02 -14.28 -18.75
C LEU A 673 -3.22 -14.36 -17.23
N ALA A 674 -4.19 -15.17 -16.78
CA ALA A 674 -4.55 -15.23 -15.36
C ALA A 674 -3.63 -16.16 -14.55
N LYS A 675 -3.14 -17.24 -15.16
CA LYS A 675 -2.33 -18.24 -14.46
C LYS A 675 -1.05 -17.67 -13.82
N PRO A 676 -0.26 -16.80 -14.48
CA PRO A 676 0.88 -16.16 -13.85
C PRO A 676 0.49 -15.25 -12.68
N MET A 677 -0.66 -14.58 -12.74
CA MET A 677 -1.14 -13.70 -11.67
C MET A 677 -1.53 -14.48 -10.42
N VAL A 678 -2.23 -15.61 -10.60
CA VAL A 678 -2.61 -16.51 -9.49
C VAL A 678 -1.36 -17.09 -8.83
N ASN A 679 -0.42 -17.61 -9.62
CA ASN A 679 0.84 -18.14 -9.10
C ASN A 679 1.66 -17.07 -8.36
N HIS A 680 1.67 -15.84 -8.87
CA HIS A 680 2.36 -14.73 -8.23
C HIS A 680 1.72 -14.36 -6.89
N LEU A 681 0.39 -14.34 -6.82
CA LEU A 681 -0.35 -14.07 -5.57
C LEU A 681 -0.07 -15.15 -4.51
N ASP A 682 -0.04 -16.42 -4.92
CA ASP A 682 0.31 -17.54 -4.04
C ASP A 682 1.71 -17.38 -3.46
N ALA A 683 2.69 -17.17 -4.35
CA ALA A 683 4.07 -16.97 -3.95
C ALA A 683 4.19 -15.78 -3.00
N GLN A 684 3.66 -14.60 -3.36
CA GLN A 684 3.75 -13.40 -2.52
C GLN A 684 3.12 -13.60 -1.14
N THR A 685 1.94 -14.22 -1.07
CA THR A 685 1.23 -14.40 0.20
C THR A 685 2.02 -15.29 1.16
N ILE A 686 2.51 -16.42 0.66
CA ILE A 686 3.27 -17.38 1.46
C ILE A 686 4.64 -16.81 1.83
N GLU A 687 5.29 -16.10 0.90
CA GLU A 687 6.56 -15.43 1.16
C GLU A 687 6.44 -14.35 2.22
N ILE A 688 5.37 -13.55 2.21
CA ILE A 688 5.11 -12.54 3.26
C ILE A 688 4.92 -13.23 4.61
N VAL A 689 4.10 -14.28 4.67
CA VAL A 689 3.84 -15.01 5.93
C VAL A 689 5.13 -15.62 6.45
N ASP A 690 5.91 -16.26 5.59
CA ASP A 690 7.21 -16.85 5.96
C ASP A 690 8.20 -15.77 6.41
N ALA A 691 8.32 -14.66 5.68
CA ALA A 691 9.18 -13.53 6.03
C ALA A 691 8.86 -12.93 7.41
N MET A 692 7.57 -12.75 7.72
CA MET A 692 7.10 -12.11 8.95
C MET A 692 6.91 -13.08 10.14
N THR A 693 7.20 -14.38 9.96
CA THR A 693 7.09 -15.38 11.04
C THR A 693 8.33 -16.27 11.16
N GLY A 694 9.15 -16.35 10.12
CA GLY A 694 10.36 -17.15 10.03
C GLY A 694 11.54 -16.50 10.76
N LYS A 695 12.59 -17.31 10.95
CA LYS A 695 13.84 -16.84 11.54
C LYS A 695 14.76 -16.20 10.48
N PRO A 696 15.59 -15.20 10.86
CA PRO A 696 16.62 -14.66 9.97
C PRO A 696 17.61 -15.72 9.51
N PHE A 697 18.11 -15.58 8.28
CA PHE A 697 19.20 -16.41 7.76
C PHE A 697 20.57 -15.70 7.67
N ASP A 698 20.62 -14.36 7.57
CA ASP A 698 21.87 -13.62 7.27
C ASP A 698 22.25 -12.52 8.28
N TYR A 699 21.30 -11.92 9.01
CA TYR A 699 21.54 -10.91 10.04
C TYR A 699 21.30 -11.48 11.43
N GLN A 700 22.19 -11.19 12.39
CA GLN A 700 21.93 -11.54 13.79
C GLN A 700 20.90 -10.57 14.37
N MET A 701 19.64 -10.95 14.22
CA MET A 701 18.52 -10.25 14.83
C MET A 701 18.53 -10.40 16.35
N LYS A 702 18.34 -9.30 17.08
CA LYS A 702 18.08 -9.33 18.52
C LYS A 702 16.62 -8.93 18.78
N ASN A 703 15.96 -9.76 19.61
CA ASN A 703 14.50 -9.78 19.83
C ASN A 703 13.83 -8.40 19.83
N GLY A 704 12.62 -8.35 19.28
CA GLY A 704 11.63 -7.30 19.50
C GLY A 704 10.96 -7.36 20.87
N ILE A 705 9.73 -6.84 20.94
CA ILE A 705 9.00 -6.45 22.16
C ILE A 705 8.81 -7.66 23.07
N ILE A 706 9.69 -7.77 24.04
CA ILE A 706 9.41 -8.42 25.31
C ILE A 706 9.45 -7.27 26.30
N GLU A 707 8.28 -6.78 26.68
CA GLU A 707 8.12 -5.67 27.62
C GLU A 707 8.98 -5.91 28.87
N GLY A 708 9.80 -4.93 29.25
CA GLY A 708 10.75 -5.03 30.36
C GLY A 708 11.99 -5.93 30.11
N LYS A 709 12.15 -6.51 28.91
CA LYS A 709 13.39 -7.19 28.52
C LYS A 709 14.42 -6.16 28.08
N LYS A 710 15.58 -6.22 28.73
CA LYS A 710 16.73 -5.38 28.43
C LYS A 710 17.63 -6.08 27.41
N THR A 711 17.86 -5.43 26.28
CA THR A 711 18.91 -5.82 25.34
C THR A 711 20.13 -4.96 25.64
N ILE A 712 21.18 -5.56 26.18
CA ILE A 712 22.45 -4.87 26.44
C ILE A 712 23.29 -4.98 25.17
N LEU A 713 23.59 -3.83 24.56
CA LEU A 713 24.51 -3.70 23.45
C LEU A 713 25.81 -3.11 23.99
N VAL A 714 26.91 -3.79 23.72
CA VAL A 714 28.24 -3.40 24.21
C VAL A 714 28.99 -2.69 23.09
N LEU A 715 29.54 -1.50 23.38
CA LEU A 715 30.58 -0.92 22.53
C LEU A 715 31.87 -1.67 22.85
N ASN A 716 32.41 -2.40 21.87
CA ASN A 716 33.79 -2.85 22.01
C ASN A 716 34.67 -1.62 21.82
N ASP A 717 35.46 -1.26 22.82
CA ASP A 717 36.57 -0.33 22.64
C ASP A 717 37.50 -0.90 21.56
N LYS A 718 37.84 -0.09 20.55
CA LYS A 718 38.88 -0.38 19.57
C LYS A 718 40.25 -0.48 20.25
#